data_AF-A0A7S0WSJ9-F1
#
_entry.id   AF-A0A7S0WSJ9-F1
#
_cell.length_a   1.000
_cell.length_b   1.000
_cell.length_c   1.000
_cell.angle_alpha   90.00
_cell.angle_beta   90.00
_cell.angle_gamma   90.00
#
_symmetry.space_group_name_H-M   'P 1'
#
loop_
_entity.id
_entity.type
_entity.pdbx_description
1 polymer ?
#
loop_
_entity_poly.entity_id
_entity_poly.type
_entity_poly.pdbx_seq_one_letter_code
_entity_poly.pdbx_strand_id
1 'polypeptide(L)'
;MGVDVASFGNAFPDPEDSIALAQTDAFEGLYKKLFFSKDGTKLLGGILVGDASDYPKLLSLSKSALPLSVKPRELVYGSTGGGEEEEMADSFQVCQCNNVSKGDVVAAIEAKGGDISLGELKTCSKAGTGCGGCVQLVEQILTSEKKKAGVSTKKVVCAHLPFTRQELVHIVRTERHTGYESVLAKHGGAPGSCEICKPAVASILASYQNDMILDGPLLALQDSNDRFLANIQRGGSYSVVPRVPGGEITPAQLIRLGEVAQRWNLYAKITGGQRVDLFGAHRADLPDIWSELLEVGFESGHAYGKALRTVKSCVGSTWCRFGMQDSVDFAIKVENRYKGIRAPHKVKSAVSGCVRECAEAQSKDFGFIATETGYTVFVGGNGGITPVHAQILETDCSEERAIQLIDRFFMFYIRTADRLQRTAPWLQELPGGLEYLKEVIVEDKLGICDSLEKEMQFLVDTYKDEWREVVESPERRAQFADFVNAPDAKEDGIEFVAVRGQKRPADWPKAKCPPTGIPAALDSGLDLTTNARWVRVGAAADFPGDAGLTVLYGKSQLAVFNLASRGEWFATQNMCPHKRAFVLSRSLVGEAGADMRPYAACPLHKKHFDLASGACTTDAEEEGILTFPVDITDGGDVMLLLPPEEILDALLATEKHQITSCSKREFAAASLDARFTEGETKPDEKPLAGAV
;
A
#
# COMPACT_ATOMS: atom_id res chain seq x y z
N MET A 1 -43.24 -4.60 -7.94
CA MET A 1 -43.84 -3.41 -7.31
C MET A 1 -42.76 -2.79 -6.44
N GLY A 2 -41.87 -2.01 -7.06
CA GLY A 2 -40.66 -1.46 -6.43
C GLY A 2 -40.77 0.05 -6.34
N VAL A 3 -41.45 0.53 -5.31
CA VAL A 3 -41.47 1.95 -4.94
C VAL A 3 -40.74 2.02 -3.62
N ASP A 4 -39.63 2.76 -3.58
CA ASP A 4 -38.88 2.93 -2.34
C ASP A 4 -39.71 3.77 -1.37
N VAL A 5 -39.88 3.28 -0.15
CA VAL A 5 -40.61 3.97 0.91
C VAL A 5 -39.73 4.02 2.14
N ALA A 6 -39.49 5.23 2.65
CA ALA A 6 -38.71 5.43 3.86
C ALA A 6 -39.40 6.43 4.80
N SER A 7 -39.42 6.11 6.08
CA SER A 7 -39.91 6.98 7.15
C SER A 7 -38.85 7.08 8.24
N PHE A 8 -38.62 8.26 8.78
CA PHE A 8 -37.59 8.50 9.78
C PHE A 8 -37.96 9.60 10.78
N GLY A 9 -37.25 9.62 11.92
CA GLY A 9 -37.51 10.55 13.01
C GLY A 9 -38.93 10.43 13.55
N ASN A 10 -39.49 11.54 14.02
CA ASN A 10 -40.91 11.67 14.28
C ASN A 10 -41.62 12.02 12.96
N ALA A 11 -42.07 11.00 12.25
CA ALA A 11 -42.76 11.13 10.95
C ALA A 11 -44.24 11.55 11.08
N PHE A 12 -44.76 11.68 12.31
CA PHE A 12 -46.10 12.15 12.61
C PHE A 12 -46.08 13.03 13.88
N PRO A 13 -45.34 14.15 13.88
CA PRO A 13 -45.28 15.04 15.03
C PRO A 13 -46.61 15.77 15.23
N ASP A 14 -46.84 16.25 16.45
CA ASP A 14 -48.02 17.05 16.76
C ASP A 14 -48.04 18.31 15.85
N PRO A 15 -49.15 18.59 15.13
CA PRO A 15 -49.30 19.81 14.35
C PRO A 15 -49.15 21.09 15.18
N GLU A 16 -49.37 21.03 16.49
CA GLU A 16 -49.15 22.18 17.38
C GLU A 16 -47.67 22.46 17.63
N ASP A 17 -46.76 21.52 17.37
CA ASP A 17 -45.31 21.67 17.64
C ASP A 17 -44.44 21.63 16.37
N SER A 18 -45.06 21.46 15.20
CA SER A 18 -44.33 21.22 13.95
C SER A 18 -44.88 21.95 12.73
N ILE A 19 -44.02 22.15 11.75
CA ILE A 19 -44.36 22.67 10.42
C ILE A 19 -43.95 21.61 9.40
N ALA A 20 -44.90 21.22 8.54
CA ALA A 20 -44.65 20.27 7.47
C ALA A 20 -44.42 20.97 6.13
N LEU A 21 -43.44 20.51 5.37
CA LEU A 21 -43.21 20.87 3.97
C LEU A 21 -43.25 19.61 3.13
N ALA A 22 -43.94 19.66 1.99
CA ALA A 22 -44.08 18.53 1.10
C ALA A 22 -43.81 18.91 -0.36
N GLN A 23 -43.09 18.04 -1.06
CA GLN A 23 -42.92 18.05 -2.51
C GLN A 23 -43.58 16.80 -3.09
N THR A 24 -44.28 16.96 -4.20
CA THR A 24 -44.90 15.85 -4.93
C THR A 24 -44.66 16.04 -6.41
N ASP A 25 -44.13 15.01 -7.06
CA ASP A 25 -44.04 14.91 -8.51
C ASP A 25 -44.85 13.70 -8.97
N ALA A 26 -45.97 13.97 -9.64
CA ALA A 26 -46.88 12.92 -10.10
C ALA A 26 -46.37 12.20 -11.36
N PHE A 27 -45.45 12.78 -12.12
CA PHE A 27 -44.87 12.16 -13.32
C PHE A 27 -43.75 11.20 -12.96
N GLU A 28 -42.94 11.55 -11.96
CA GLU A 28 -41.85 10.69 -11.46
C GLU A 28 -42.27 9.77 -10.31
N GLY A 29 -43.51 9.91 -9.81
CA GLY A 29 -44.02 9.10 -8.70
C GLY A 29 -43.36 9.41 -7.36
N LEU A 30 -42.86 10.64 -7.19
CA LEU A 30 -42.11 11.08 -6.03
C LEU A 30 -42.99 11.80 -5.02
N TYR A 31 -42.85 11.45 -3.75
CA TYR A 31 -43.45 12.18 -2.63
C TYR A 31 -42.46 12.28 -1.47
N LYS A 32 -42.08 13.51 -1.13
CA LYS A 32 -41.16 13.85 -0.03
C LYS A 32 -41.86 14.80 0.91
N LYS A 33 -42.08 14.38 2.16
CA LYS A 33 -42.68 15.20 3.22
C LYS A 33 -41.78 15.24 4.44
N LEU A 34 -41.33 16.42 4.82
CA LEU A 34 -40.44 16.65 5.95
C LEU A 34 -41.14 17.50 7.02
N PHE A 35 -40.88 17.20 8.29
CA PHE A 35 -41.43 17.90 9.43
C PHE A 35 -40.33 18.63 10.19
N PHE A 36 -40.56 19.90 10.50
CA PHE A 36 -39.61 20.78 11.16
C PHE A 36 -40.18 21.34 12.46
N SER A 37 -39.32 21.79 13.36
CA SER A 37 -39.74 22.60 14.52
C SER A 37 -40.36 23.93 14.06
N LYS A 38 -41.21 24.55 14.90
CA LYS A 38 -41.89 25.82 14.58
C LYS A 38 -40.98 26.98 14.20
N ASP A 39 -39.77 27.00 14.75
CA ASP A 39 -38.73 27.99 14.45
C ASP A 39 -37.91 27.64 13.20
N GLY A 40 -38.16 26.48 12.57
CA GLY A 40 -37.47 25.99 11.38
C GLY A 40 -36.02 25.56 11.63
N THR A 41 -35.57 25.48 12.88
CA THR A 41 -34.17 25.21 13.22
C THR A 41 -33.85 23.72 13.32
N LYS A 42 -34.84 22.84 13.44
CA LYS A 42 -34.62 21.38 13.57
C LYS A 42 -35.51 20.58 12.62
N LEU A 43 -34.95 19.50 12.09
CA LEU A 43 -35.70 18.47 11.36
C LEU A 43 -36.21 17.44 12.38
N LEU A 44 -37.52 17.25 12.48
CA LEU A 44 -38.16 16.32 13.42
C LEU A 44 -38.28 14.91 12.81
N GLY A 45 -38.55 14.83 11.51
CA GLY A 45 -38.73 13.55 10.80
C GLY A 45 -39.26 13.76 9.39
N GLY A 46 -39.58 12.66 8.70
CA GLY A 46 -40.07 12.74 7.33
C GLY A 46 -40.48 11.40 6.72
N ILE A 47 -41.16 11.50 5.58
CA ILE A 47 -41.71 10.41 4.77
C ILE A 47 -41.25 10.63 3.32
N LEU A 48 -40.61 9.61 2.75
CA LEU A 48 -40.14 9.55 1.37
C LEU A 48 -40.84 8.38 0.68
N VAL A 49 -41.35 8.61 -0.53
CA VAL A 49 -41.99 7.60 -1.39
C VAL A 49 -41.51 7.86 -2.82
N GLY A 50 -41.10 6.82 -3.54
CA GLY A 50 -40.58 6.89 -4.90
C GLY A 50 -39.05 6.94 -4.93
N ASP A 51 -38.45 7.95 -4.28
CA ASP A 51 -37.00 8.12 -4.14
C ASP A 51 -36.63 8.29 -2.66
N ALA A 52 -35.84 7.34 -2.13
CA ALA A 52 -35.36 7.32 -0.76
C ALA A 52 -33.85 7.58 -0.64
N SER A 53 -33.17 8.05 -1.71
CA SER A 53 -31.72 8.29 -1.74
C SER A 53 -31.24 9.24 -0.62
N ASP A 54 -32.05 10.24 -0.26
CA ASP A 54 -31.76 11.20 0.81
C ASP A 54 -31.95 10.65 2.24
N TYR A 55 -32.47 9.43 2.40
CA TYR A 55 -32.81 8.86 3.71
C TYR A 55 -31.66 8.90 4.73
N PRO A 56 -30.41 8.47 4.42
CA PRO A 56 -29.34 8.46 5.41
C PRO A 56 -29.00 9.86 5.94
N LYS A 57 -28.98 10.85 5.04
CA LYS A 57 -28.71 12.26 5.35
C LYS A 57 -29.81 12.84 6.24
N LEU A 58 -31.06 12.66 5.84
CA LEU A 58 -32.21 13.20 6.58
C LEU A 58 -32.42 12.51 7.94
N LEU A 59 -32.17 11.20 8.02
CA LEU A 59 -32.16 10.46 9.28
C LEU A 59 -31.08 11.02 10.23
N SER A 60 -29.87 11.25 9.74
CA SER A 60 -28.78 11.83 10.52
C SER A 60 -29.14 13.23 11.03
N LEU A 61 -29.69 14.08 10.16
CA LEU A 61 -30.14 15.42 10.53
C LEU A 61 -31.27 15.39 11.58
N SER A 62 -32.20 14.45 11.47
CA SER A 62 -33.30 14.31 12.43
C SER A 62 -32.86 13.88 13.84
N LYS A 63 -31.67 13.26 13.94
CA LYS A 63 -31.07 12.83 15.21
C LYS A 63 -30.08 13.85 15.78
N SER A 64 -29.71 14.86 15.00
CA SER A 64 -28.77 15.89 15.41
C SER A 64 -29.40 16.85 16.42
N ALA A 65 -28.67 17.18 17.49
CA ALA A 65 -29.08 18.21 18.44
C ALA A 65 -28.76 19.63 17.94
N LEU A 66 -27.93 19.75 16.89
CA LEU A 66 -27.51 21.02 16.31
C LEU A 66 -28.58 21.62 15.38
N PRO A 67 -28.69 22.96 15.30
CA PRO A 67 -29.55 23.62 14.32
C PRO A 67 -29.20 23.23 12.87
N LEU A 68 -30.20 23.24 11.99
CA LEU A 68 -30.01 23.01 10.55
C LEU A 68 -29.10 24.09 9.95
N SER A 69 -28.11 23.67 9.17
CA SER A 69 -27.19 24.54 8.44
C SER A 69 -27.81 25.17 7.18
N VAL A 70 -28.95 24.64 6.72
CA VAL A 70 -29.67 25.03 5.51
C VAL A 70 -31.13 25.31 5.84
N LYS A 71 -31.81 26.12 5.02
CA LYS A 71 -33.22 26.43 5.27
C LYS A 71 -34.11 25.20 5.01
N PRO A 72 -35.23 25.02 5.74
CA PRO A 72 -36.16 23.91 5.52
C PRO A 72 -36.60 23.71 4.06
N ARG A 73 -36.73 24.80 3.29
CA ARG A 73 -37.07 24.75 1.86
C ARG A 73 -35.99 24.05 1.03
N GLU A 74 -34.71 24.25 1.32
CA GLU A 74 -33.59 23.69 0.54
C GLU A 74 -33.50 22.17 0.74
N LEU A 75 -33.89 21.65 1.91
CA LEU A 75 -33.98 20.22 2.19
C LEU A 75 -35.14 19.52 1.49
N VAL A 76 -36.17 20.27 1.12
CA VAL A 76 -37.38 19.73 0.48
C VAL A 76 -37.30 19.85 -1.02
N TYR A 77 -36.88 21.00 -1.55
CA TYR A 77 -36.95 21.33 -2.98
C TYR A 77 -35.58 21.38 -3.69
N GLY A 78 -34.48 21.16 -2.97
CA GLY A 78 -33.12 21.34 -3.48
C GLY A 78 -32.67 22.81 -3.52
N SER A 79 -31.36 23.04 -3.62
CA SER A 79 -30.78 24.38 -3.80
C SER A 79 -30.91 24.83 -5.25
N THR A 80 -31.40 26.05 -5.46
CA THR A 80 -31.33 26.73 -6.77
C THR A 80 -29.93 27.31 -6.95
N GLY A 81 -28.94 26.46 -7.18
CA GLY A 81 -27.55 26.85 -7.37
C GLY A 81 -26.79 25.64 -7.88
N GLY A 82 -26.19 25.76 -9.06
CA GLY A 82 -25.45 24.71 -9.74
C GLY A 82 -24.36 24.09 -8.87
N GLY A 83 -24.04 22.83 -9.17
CA GLY A 83 -23.10 22.01 -8.42
C GLY A 83 -21.82 22.74 -8.06
N GLU A 84 -21.68 23.03 -6.77
CA GLU A 84 -20.39 23.19 -6.13
C GLU A 84 -19.98 21.81 -5.62
N GLU A 85 -18.73 21.43 -5.86
CA GLU A 85 -18.10 20.24 -5.27
C GLU A 85 -18.39 20.25 -3.76
N GLU A 86 -19.03 19.20 -3.23
CA GLU A 86 -19.33 19.12 -1.80
C GLU A 86 -18.02 19.18 -1.00
N GLU A 87 -17.72 20.35 -0.43
CA GLU A 87 -16.54 20.53 0.41
C GLU A 87 -16.69 19.66 1.67
N MET A 88 -15.73 18.76 1.84
CA MET A 88 -15.64 17.89 3.02
C MET A 88 -15.64 18.74 4.30
N ALA A 89 -16.52 18.46 5.25
CA ALA A 89 -16.61 19.22 6.50
C ALA A 89 -15.32 19.12 7.33
N ASP A 90 -14.99 20.16 8.11
CA ASP A 90 -13.79 20.17 8.96
C ASP A 90 -13.79 19.06 10.02
N SER A 91 -14.98 18.64 10.45
CA SER A 91 -15.16 17.51 11.38
C SER A 91 -14.96 16.15 10.73
N PHE A 92 -14.75 16.07 9.40
CA PHE A 92 -14.52 14.80 8.72
C PHE A 92 -13.25 14.15 9.25
N GLN A 93 -13.38 12.89 9.63
CA GLN A 93 -12.28 12.14 10.20
C GLN A 93 -11.32 11.68 9.10
N VAL A 94 -10.14 12.32 9.03
CA VAL A 94 -9.12 12.02 8.02
C VAL A 94 -8.24 10.86 8.47
N CYS A 95 -7.76 10.86 9.72
CA CYS A 95 -6.92 9.80 10.28
C CYS A 95 -7.55 9.14 11.49
N GLN A 96 -8.09 7.94 11.32
CA GLN A 96 -8.66 7.16 12.44
C GLN A 96 -7.59 6.72 13.46
N CYS A 97 -6.36 6.44 13.03
CA CYS A 97 -5.31 5.93 13.92
C CYS A 97 -4.82 6.96 14.93
N ASN A 98 -4.73 8.22 14.51
CA ASN A 98 -4.23 9.32 15.34
C ASN A 98 -5.33 10.34 15.70
N ASN A 99 -6.59 10.00 15.37
CA ASN A 99 -7.78 10.82 15.59
C ASN A 99 -7.63 12.27 15.08
N VAL A 100 -7.28 12.40 13.80
CA VAL A 100 -7.04 13.69 13.14
C VAL A 100 -8.17 13.97 12.15
N SER A 101 -8.83 15.10 12.31
CA SER A 101 -9.89 15.60 11.43
C SER A 101 -9.34 16.41 10.26
N LYS A 102 -10.17 16.76 9.28
CA LYS A 102 -9.80 17.68 8.19
C LYS A 102 -9.38 19.03 8.75
N GLY A 103 -10.13 19.57 9.72
CA GLY A 103 -9.82 20.84 10.37
C GLY A 103 -8.44 20.85 11.02
N ASP A 104 -8.04 19.75 11.66
CA ASP A 104 -6.70 19.62 12.26
C ASP A 104 -5.58 19.66 11.20
N VAL A 105 -5.82 19.04 10.03
CA VAL A 105 -4.86 19.05 8.91
C VAL A 105 -4.77 20.45 8.31
N VAL A 106 -5.90 21.12 8.06
CA VAL A 106 -5.94 22.48 7.50
C VAL A 106 -5.24 23.46 8.46
N ALA A 107 -5.57 23.42 9.75
CA ALA A 107 -4.93 24.27 10.76
C ALA A 107 -3.41 24.07 10.81
N ALA A 108 -2.93 22.83 10.64
CA ALA A 108 -1.50 22.54 10.59
C ALA A 108 -0.80 23.11 9.33
N ILE A 109 -1.50 23.17 8.20
CA ILE A 109 -1.02 23.79 6.95
C ILE A 109 -0.98 25.31 7.08
N GLU A 110 -2.06 25.90 7.60
CA GLU A 110 -2.17 27.35 7.83
C GLU A 110 -1.10 27.84 8.83
N ALA A 111 -0.84 27.09 9.90
CA ALA A 111 0.20 27.41 10.88
C ALA A 111 1.61 27.49 10.29
N LYS A 112 1.82 26.94 9.08
CA LYS A 112 3.08 27.01 8.32
C LYS A 112 3.01 27.91 7.10
N GLY A 113 1.98 28.76 7.00
CA GLY A 113 1.85 29.74 5.92
C GLY A 113 1.45 29.14 4.57
N GLY A 114 0.82 27.96 4.55
CA GLY A 114 0.34 27.31 3.33
C GLY A 114 1.39 26.52 2.55
N ASP A 115 2.69 26.86 2.67
CA ASP A 115 3.77 26.14 1.98
C ASP A 115 4.49 25.15 2.90
N ILE A 116 3.81 24.03 3.16
CA ILE A 116 4.34 22.90 3.94
C ILE A 116 4.51 21.65 3.05
N SER A 117 5.57 20.86 3.26
CA SER A 117 5.70 19.55 2.59
C SER A 117 4.81 18.49 3.25
N LEU A 118 4.48 17.41 2.53
CA LEU A 118 3.73 16.29 3.12
C LEU A 118 4.49 15.64 4.30
N GLY A 119 5.83 15.63 4.26
CA GLY A 119 6.67 15.13 5.35
C GLY A 119 6.50 15.96 6.62
N GLU A 120 6.64 17.28 6.51
CA GLU A 120 6.44 18.21 7.62
C GLU A 120 5.00 18.16 8.14
N LEU A 121 4.02 18.05 7.23
CA LEU A 121 2.60 17.92 7.59
C LEU A 121 2.33 16.66 8.41
N LYS A 122 2.96 15.53 8.07
CA LYS A 122 2.89 14.29 8.85
C LYS A 122 3.48 14.47 10.24
N THR A 123 4.58 15.21 10.36
CA THR A 123 5.24 15.49 11.64
C THR A 123 4.36 16.35 12.55
N CYS A 124 3.75 17.42 12.04
CA CYS A 124 2.94 18.32 12.86
C CYS A 124 1.52 17.80 13.12
N SER A 125 0.83 17.23 12.13
CA SER A 125 -0.56 16.74 12.28
C SER A 125 -0.64 15.32 12.84
N LYS A 126 0.44 14.55 12.79
CA LYS A 126 0.47 13.09 13.00
C LYS A 126 -0.41 12.30 12.02
N ALA A 127 -1.10 12.93 11.07
CA ALA A 127 -1.88 12.20 10.09
C ALA A 127 -0.96 11.37 9.19
N GLY A 128 -1.25 10.07 9.02
CA GLY A 128 -0.47 9.20 8.13
C GLY A 128 0.80 8.59 8.73
N THR A 129 1.12 8.84 10.00
CA THR A 129 2.27 8.24 10.72
C THR A 129 2.00 6.87 11.34
N GLY A 130 0.71 6.47 11.40
CA GLY A 130 0.28 5.16 11.91
C GLY A 130 0.20 4.09 10.82
N CYS A 131 -1.01 3.74 10.38
CA CYS A 131 -1.22 2.70 9.37
C CYS A 131 -0.97 3.16 7.91
N GLY A 132 -0.72 4.46 7.69
CA GLY A 132 -0.53 5.05 6.37
C GLY A 132 -1.80 5.16 5.51
N GLY A 133 -2.95 4.66 5.98
CA GLY A 133 -4.18 4.60 5.19
C GLY A 133 -4.71 5.97 4.73
N CYS A 134 -4.55 7.01 5.54
CA CYS A 134 -5.03 8.35 5.25
C CYS A 134 -4.06 9.22 4.44
N VAL A 135 -2.86 8.73 4.11
CA VAL A 135 -1.79 9.56 3.50
C VAL A 135 -2.25 10.22 2.19
N GLN A 136 -2.98 9.48 1.36
CA GLN A 136 -3.51 10.01 0.09
C GLN A 136 -4.54 11.13 0.32
N LEU A 137 -5.44 10.96 1.29
CA LEU A 137 -6.43 11.99 1.62
C LEU A 137 -5.78 13.24 2.22
N VAL A 138 -4.74 13.06 3.06
CA VAL A 138 -3.94 14.17 3.60
C VAL A 138 -3.22 14.93 2.47
N GLU A 139 -2.68 14.22 1.49
CA GLU A 139 -2.03 14.81 0.32
C GLU A 139 -3.03 15.60 -0.54
N GLN A 140 -4.25 15.08 -0.74
CA GLN A 140 -5.33 15.80 -1.43
C GLN A 140 -5.74 17.09 -0.70
N ILE A 141 -5.91 17.05 0.63
CA ILE A 141 -6.21 18.25 1.44
C ILE A 141 -5.06 19.26 1.31
N LEU A 142 -3.81 18.81 1.43
CA LEU A 142 -2.63 19.66 1.27
C LEU A 142 -2.60 20.35 -0.10
N THR A 143 -2.84 19.62 -1.19
CA THR A 143 -2.88 20.19 -2.54
C THR A 143 -4.02 21.21 -2.69
N SER A 144 -5.20 20.90 -2.14
CA SER A 144 -6.35 21.82 -2.13
C SER A 144 -6.02 23.13 -1.40
N GLU A 145 -5.48 23.03 -0.19
CA GLU A 145 -5.15 24.21 0.62
C GLU A 145 -3.98 25.01 0.03
N LYS A 146 -2.97 24.36 -0.56
CA LYS A 146 -1.91 25.05 -1.34
C LYS A 146 -2.49 25.85 -2.50
N LYS A 147 -3.46 25.28 -3.22
CA LYS A 147 -4.15 25.96 -4.32
C LYS A 147 -4.93 27.19 -3.81
N LYS A 148 -5.62 27.07 -2.67
CA LYS A 148 -6.32 28.21 -2.01
C LYS A 148 -5.34 29.31 -1.57
N ALA A 149 -4.15 28.93 -1.10
CA ALA A 149 -3.08 29.85 -0.74
C ALA A 149 -2.36 30.49 -1.96
N GLY A 150 -2.81 30.24 -3.19
CA GLY A 150 -2.21 30.78 -4.41
C GLY A 150 -0.88 30.12 -4.81
N VAL A 151 -0.50 29.02 -4.17
CA VAL A 151 0.71 28.25 -4.50
C VAL A 151 0.39 27.32 -5.67
N SER A 152 0.77 27.73 -6.88
CA SER A 152 0.63 26.89 -8.08
C SER A 152 1.68 25.78 -8.07
N THR A 153 1.29 24.57 -7.66
CA THR A 153 2.13 23.38 -7.77
C THR A 153 1.86 22.67 -9.09
N LYS A 154 2.86 22.65 -9.99
CA LYS A 154 2.81 21.72 -11.14
C LYS A 154 2.81 20.29 -10.60
N LYS A 155 1.85 19.48 -11.03
CA LYS A 155 1.79 18.06 -10.69
C LYS A 155 2.96 17.35 -11.38
N VAL A 156 3.98 16.96 -10.62
CA VAL A 156 5.17 16.28 -11.13
C VAL A 156 5.52 15.10 -10.22
N VAL A 157 6.27 14.13 -10.72
CA VAL A 157 6.68 12.96 -9.94
C VAL A 157 7.61 13.36 -8.79
N CYS A 158 8.67 14.11 -9.08
CA CYS A 158 9.57 14.69 -8.08
C CYS A 158 10.49 15.74 -8.73
N ALA A 159 11.39 16.36 -7.96
CA ALA A 159 12.37 17.30 -8.49
C ALA A 159 13.32 16.67 -9.53
N HIS A 160 13.66 15.39 -9.40
CA HIS A 160 14.55 14.66 -10.33
C HIS A 160 13.89 14.39 -11.69
N LEU A 161 12.57 14.20 -11.72
CA LEU A 161 11.78 14.00 -12.93
C LEU A 161 10.58 14.94 -12.90
N PRO A 162 10.73 16.19 -13.39
CA PRO A 162 9.74 17.25 -13.26
C PRO A 162 8.58 17.12 -14.27
N PHE A 163 8.05 15.90 -14.41
CA PHE A 163 6.97 15.52 -15.31
C PHE A 163 5.88 14.80 -14.53
N THR A 164 4.65 14.88 -15.00
CA THR A 164 3.58 13.95 -14.59
C THR A 164 3.96 12.51 -14.96
N ARG A 165 3.37 11.52 -14.29
CA ARG A 165 3.53 10.11 -14.71
C ARG A 165 3.09 9.90 -16.16
N GLN A 166 2.01 10.55 -16.58
CA GLN A 166 1.50 10.45 -17.94
C GLN A 166 2.52 10.98 -18.96
N GLU A 167 3.13 12.15 -18.73
CA GLU A 167 4.20 12.66 -19.59
C GLU A 167 5.42 11.71 -19.63
N LEU A 168 5.81 11.13 -18.48
CA LEU A 168 6.88 10.12 -18.46
C LEU A 168 6.55 8.88 -19.28
N VAL A 169 5.31 8.40 -19.25
CA VAL A 169 4.86 7.30 -20.13
C VAL A 169 5.06 7.68 -21.60
N HIS A 170 4.71 8.91 -22.00
CA HIS A 170 4.90 9.37 -23.37
C HIS A 170 6.38 9.45 -23.73
N ILE A 171 7.23 9.97 -22.85
CA ILE A 171 8.68 10.05 -23.04
C ILE A 171 9.29 8.66 -23.21
N VAL A 172 9.04 7.76 -22.27
CA VAL A 172 9.60 6.39 -22.27
C VAL A 172 9.21 5.65 -23.55
N ARG A 173 7.94 5.76 -23.98
CA ARG A 173 7.44 5.06 -25.17
C ARG A 173 7.94 5.68 -26.48
N THR A 174 7.88 7.01 -26.59
CA THR A 174 8.25 7.71 -27.84
C THR A 174 9.73 7.56 -28.13
N GLU A 175 10.57 7.64 -27.09
CA GLU A 175 12.02 7.55 -27.22
C GLU A 175 12.57 6.15 -27.01
N ARG A 176 11.72 5.19 -26.63
CA ARG A 176 12.06 3.78 -26.39
C ARG A 176 13.16 3.59 -25.34
N HIS A 177 13.03 4.30 -24.21
CA HIS A 177 13.92 4.11 -23.06
C HIS A 177 13.74 2.71 -22.47
N THR A 178 14.85 2.02 -22.19
CA THR A 178 14.88 0.66 -21.60
C THR A 178 15.38 0.65 -20.16
N GLY A 179 15.76 1.80 -19.60
CA GLY A 179 16.31 1.89 -18.25
C GLY A 179 16.10 3.25 -17.61
N TYR A 180 16.29 3.30 -16.29
CA TYR A 180 16.18 4.52 -15.50
C TYR A 180 17.23 5.57 -15.88
N GLU A 181 18.48 5.14 -16.07
CA GLU A 181 19.60 6.02 -16.40
C GLU A 181 19.38 6.78 -17.71
N SER A 182 18.82 6.14 -18.74
CA SER A 182 18.57 6.82 -20.03
C SER A 182 17.48 7.89 -19.92
N VAL A 183 16.47 7.65 -19.07
CA VAL A 183 15.42 8.64 -18.77
C VAL A 183 16.03 9.82 -17.99
N LEU A 184 16.79 9.54 -16.94
CA LEU A 184 17.37 10.58 -16.08
C LEU A 184 18.42 11.41 -16.83
N ALA A 185 19.29 10.79 -17.63
CA ALA A 185 20.34 11.49 -18.37
C ALA A 185 19.79 12.51 -19.37
N LYS A 186 18.63 12.24 -19.98
CA LYS A 186 18.05 13.08 -21.02
C LYS A 186 16.96 14.02 -20.52
N HIS A 187 16.18 13.59 -19.52
CA HIS A 187 14.99 14.30 -19.02
C HIS A 187 15.08 14.62 -17.52
N GLY A 188 16.24 14.43 -16.89
CA GLY A 188 16.47 14.77 -15.50
C GLY A 188 16.31 16.28 -15.23
N GLY A 189 15.70 16.59 -14.08
CA GLY A 189 15.62 17.94 -13.54
C GLY A 189 16.75 18.21 -12.55
N ALA A 190 16.42 18.15 -11.25
CA ALA A 190 17.39 18.23 -10.18
C ALA A 190 18.35 17.01 -10.21
N PRO A 191 19.61 17.18 -9.79
CA PRO A 191 20.57 16.08 -9.72
C PRO A 191 20.14 15.02 -8.69
N GLY A 192 20.52 13.77 -8.94
CA GLY A 192 20.26 12.64 -8.05
C GLY A 192 19.00 11.84 -8.37
N SER A 193 18.58 11.02 -7.42
CA SER A 193 17.47 10.07 -7.55
C SER A 193 16.78 9.83 -6.20
N CYS A 194 15.56 9.28 -6.18
CA CYS A 194 14.87 8.99 -4.91
C CYS A 194 13.94 7.78 -4.97
N GLU A 195 13.38 7.42 -3.81
CA GLU A 195 12.40 6.35 -3.63
C GLU A 195 11.04 6.63 -4.30
N ILE A 196 10.88 7.78 -4.94
CA ILE A 196 9.69 8.16 -5.70
C ILE A 196 9.88 7.91 -7.20
N CYS A 197 10.94 8.47 -7.81
CA CYS A 197 11.15 8.36 -9.26
C CYS A 197 11.61 6.96 -9.69
N LYS A 198 12.46 6.28 -8.91
CA LYS A 198 12.97 4.94 -9.26
C LYS A 198 11.82 3.94 -9.45
N PRO A 199 10.92 3.73 -8.45
CA PRO A 199 9.79 2.82 -8.64
C PRO A 199 8.78 3.30 -9.69
N ALA A 200 8.64 4.62 -9.89
CA ALA A 200 7.73 5.16 -10.90
C ALA A 200 8.18 4.77 -12.32
N VAL A 201 9.47 4.94 -12.62
CA VAL A 201 10.04 4.55 -13.92
C VAL A 201 10.05 3.02 -14.07
N ALA A 202 10.42 2.27 -13.03
CA ALA A 202 10.34 0.81 -13.04
C ALA A 202 8.93 0.30 -13.38
N SER A 203 7.90 0.89 -12.74
CA SER A 203 6.50 0.57 -13.03
C SER A 203 6.13 0.86 -14.49
N ILE A 204 6.59 1.99 -15.05
CA ILE A 204 6.34 2.32 -16.46
C ILE A 204 7.02 1.30 -17.37
N LEU A 205 8.31 1.02 -17.19
CA LEU A 205 9.05 0.04 -18.00
C LEU A 205 8.38 -1.34 -17.97
N ALA A 206 8.06 -1.84 -16.77
CA ALA A 206 7.42 -3.14 -16.60
C ALA A 206 6.01 -3.20 -17.23
N SER A 207 5.29 -2.07 -17.33
CA SER A 207 3.95 -2.03 -17.94
C SER A 207 3.97 -2.07 -19.48
N TYR A 208 5.14 -1.93 -20.13
CA TYR A 208 5.25 -1.90 -21.60
C TYR A 208 6.28 -2.85 -22.18
N GLN A 209 7.30 -3.23 -21.42
CA GLN A 209 8.37 -4.14 -21.87
C GLN A 209 8.18 -5.55 -21.33
N ASN A 210 7.56 -5.68 -20.15
CA ASN A 210 7.31 -6.96 -19.47
C ASN A 210 8.60 -7.80 -19.22
N ASP A 211 9.74 -7.13 -19.12
CA ASP A 211 11.01 -7.76 -18.75
C ASP A 211 11.00 -8.22 -17.28
N MET A 212 11.86 -9.18 -16.97
CA MET A 212 12.01 -9.67 -15.60
C MET A 212 12.57 -8.55 -14.71
N ILE A 213 11.79 -8.12 -13.72
CA ILE A 213 12.10 -6.95 -12.88
C ILE A 213 13.36 -7.09 -12.01
N LEU A 214 13.91 -8.31 -11.92
CA LEU A 214 15.16 -8.62 -11.21
C LEU A 214 16.39 -8.59 -12.12
N ASP A 215 16.23 -8.31 -13.42
CA ASP A 215 17.34 -8.34 -14.37
C ASP A 215 18.18 -7.05 -14.27
N GLY A 216 19.49 -7.25 -14.07
CA GLY A 216 20.52 -6.21 -14.11
C GLY A 216 20.11 -4.90 -13.41
N PRO A 217 20.09 -3.77 -14.14
CA PRO A 217 19.82 -2.45 -13.55
C PRO A 217 18.37 -2.26 -13.08
N LEU A 218 17.42 -3.12 -13.48
CA LEU A 218 16.02 -3.01 -13.04
C LEU A 218 15.84 -3.37 -11.56
N LEU A 219 16.71 -4.24 -11.02
CA LEU A 219 16.66 -4.69 -9.64
C LEU A 219 16.80 -3.53 -8.64
N ALA A 220 17.72 -2.60 -8.90
CA ALA A 220 17.98 -1.45 -8.03
C ALA A 220 16.83 -0.43 -7.99
N LEU A 221 15.88 -0.53 -8.93
CA LEU A 221 14.71 0.34 -8.99
C LEU A 221 13.54 -0.20 -8.16
N GLN A 222 13.57 -1.49 -7.82
CA GLN A 222 12.48 -2.16 -7.14
C GLN A 222 12.47 -1.84 -5.64
N ASP A 223 11.27 -1.58 -5.11
CA ASP A 223 11.10 -1.59 -3.66
C ASP A 223 11.30 -3.00 -3.09
N SER A 224 11.40 -3.12 -1.76
CA SER A 224 11.68 -4.41 -1.14
C SER A 224 10.65 -5.51 -1.45
N ASN A 225 9.41 -5.18 -1.82
CA ASN A 225 8.41 -6.20 -2.12
C ASN A 225 8.62 -6.78 -3.51
N ASP A 226 8.81 -5.92 -4.51
CA ASP A 226 9.09 -6.33 -5.89
C ASP A 226 10.50 -6.94 -6.01
N ARG A 227 11.51 -6.42 -5.29
CA ARG A 227 12.88 -6.95 -5.27
C ARG A 227 12.98 -8.40 -4.77
N PHE A 228 12.11 -8.80 -3.84
CA PHE A 228 12.09 -10.15 -3.27
C PHE A 228 10.83 -10.93 -3.61
N LEU A 229 10.05 -10.46 -4.60
CA LEU A 229 8.85 -11.11 -5.10
C LEU A 229 7.89 -11.60 -4.00
N ALA A 230 7.81 -10.85 -2.89
CA ALA A 230 7.06 -11.22 -1.69
C ALA A 230 6.79 -10.00 -0.80
N ASN A 231 5.63 -9.96 -0.13
CA ASN A 231 5.34 -8.84 0.77
C ASN A 231 6.17 -8.97 2.05
N ILE A 232 6.96 -7.94 2.35
CA ILE A 232 7.63 -7.82 3.62
C ILE A 232 6.60 -7.65 4.75
N GLN A 233 6.78 -8.42 5.83
CA GLN A 233 5.95 -8.44 7.02
C GLN A 233 6.64 -7.73 8.17
N ARG A 234 5.92 -7.61 9.29
CA ARG A 234 6.51 -7.13 10.54
C ARG A 234 7.75 -7.96 10.90
N GLY A 235 8.85 -7.26 11.18
CA GLY A 235 10.14 -7.86 11.52
C GLY A 235 10.97 -8.36 10.34
N GLY A 236 10.53 -8.15 9.10
CA GLY A 236 11.32 -8.46 7.91
C GLY A 236 11.17 -9.88 7.35
N SER A 237 10.23 -10.67 7.87
CA SER A 237 9.83 -11.93 7.23
C SER A 237 8.95 -11.68 6.00
N TYR A 238 8.66 -12.71 5.22
CA TYR A 238 7.91 -12.62 3.96
C TYR A 238 6.65 -13.50 3.94
N SER A 239 5.73 -13.13 3.05
CA SER A 239 4.54 -13.92 2.72
C SER A 239 4.68 -14.70 1.42
N VAL A 240 4.21 -15.94 1.38
CA VAL A 240 4.06 -16.75 0.18
C VAL A 240 2.58 -16.85 -0.13
N VAL A 241 2.17 -16.35 -1.31
CA VAL A 241 0.77 -16.29 -1.73
C VAL A 241 0.65 -16.82 -3.15
N PRO A 242 0.36 -18.12 -3.31
CA PRO A 242 0.15 -18.74 -4.61
C PRO A 242 -1.08 -18.18 -5.33
N ARG A 243 -1.04 -18.23 -6.67
CA ARG A 243 -2.20 -17.94 -7.50
C ARG A 243 -3.22 -19.08 -7.40
N VAL A 244 -4.51 -18.74 -7.31
CA VAL A 244 -5.62 -19.69 -7.28
C VAL A 244 -6.71 -19.15 -8.21
N PRO A 245 -6.58 -19.34 -9.53
CA PRO A 245 -7.51 -18.78 -10.52
C PRO A 245 -8.95 -19.19 -10.23
N GLY A 246 -9.86 -18.21 -10.20
CA GLY A 246 -11.28 -18.44 -9.90
C GLY A 246 -11.56 -19.03 -8.51
N GLY A 247 -10.56 -19.13 -7.63
CA GLY A 247 -10.68 -19.80 -6.33
C GLY A 247 -10.71 -21.33 -6.39
N GLU A 248 -10.38 -21.94 -7.55
CA GLU A 248 -10.33 -23.40 -7.69
C GLU A 248 -8.98 -23.96 -7.23
N ILE A 249 -9.04 -24.93 -6.31
CA ILE A 249 -7.86 -25.63 -5.80
C ILE A 249 -8.11 -27.14 -5.83
N THR A 250 -7.17 -27.89 -6.42
CA THR A 250 -7.26 -29.35 -6.44
C THR A 250 -6.93 -29.94 -5.06
N PRO A 251 -7.39 -31.17 -4.74
CA PRO A 251 -7.02 -31.83 -3.49
C PRO A 251 -5.49 -31.96 -3.30
N ALA A 252 -4.74 -32.26 -4.37
CA ALA A 252 -3.28 -32.38 -4.32
C ALA A 252 -2.60 -31.04 -3.99
N GLN A 253 -3.05 -29.96 -4.62
CA GLN A 253 -2.59 -28.60 -4.31
C GLN A 253 -2.91 -28.19 -2.87
N LEU A 254 -4.12 -28.49 -2.39
CA LEU A 254 -4.53 -28.18 -1.02
C LEU A 254 -3.68 -28.94 0.01
N ILE A 255 -3.38 -30.22 -0.24
CA ILE A 255 -2.47 -31.02 0.59
C ILE A 255 -1.07 -30.39 0.59
N ARG A 256 -0.53 -30.05 -0.59
CA ARG A 256 0.81 -29.46 -0.71
C ARG A 256 0.93 -28.13 0.02
N LEU A 257 -0.09 -27.27 0.00
CA LEU A 257 -0.11 -26.05 0.82
C LEU A 257 0.02 -26.37 2.32
N GLY A 258 -0.67 -27.40 2.79
CA GLY A 258 -0.58 -27.87 4.17
C GLY A 258 0.81 -28.40 4.53
N GLU A 259 1.39 -29.23 3.66
CA GLU A 259 2.75 -29.78 3.82
C GLU A 259 3.81 -28.69 3.88
N VAL A 260 3.76 -27.72 2.94
CA VAL A 260 4.67 -26.57 2.90
C VAL A 260 4.49 -25.71 4.16
N ALA A 261 3.25 -25.39 4.54
CA ALA A 261 2.99 -24.62 5.74
C ALA A 261 3.52 -25.31 7.01
N GLN A 262 3.40 -26.63 7.11
CA GLN A 262 3.93 -27.39 8.24
C GLN A 262 5.47 -27.44 8.24
N ARG A 263 6.08 -27.78 7.10
CA ARG A 263 7.53 -27.93 6.94
C ARG A 263 8.28 -26.64 7.28
N TRP A 264 7.80 -25.53 6.74
CA TRP A 264 8.42 -24.21 6.92
C TRP A 264 7.83 -23.44 8.12
N ASN A 265 6.99 -24.10 8.92
CA ASN A 265 6.30 -23.54 10.08
C ASN A 265 5.64 -22.19 9.76
N LEU A 266 4.85 -22.10 8.70
CA LEU A 266 4.24 -20.85 8.23
C LEU A 266 2.85 -20.64 8.85
N TYR A 267 2.49 -19.39 9.11
CA TYR A 267 1.11 -19.02 9.46
C TYR A 267 0.24 -19.06 8.21
N ALA A 268 -0.89 -19.78 8.25
CA ALA A 268 -1.81 -19.94 7.13
C ALA A 268 -3.15 -19.22 7.36
N LYS A 269 -3.65 -18.56 6.31
CA LYS A 269 -4.93 -17.82 6.36
C LYS A 269 -5.66 -17.82 5.02
N ILE A 270 -6.95 -18.15 5.03
CA ILE A 270 -7.84 -17.96 3.88
C ILE A 270 -8.16 -16.46 3.72
N THR A 271 -8.09 -15.97 2.48
CA THR A 271 -8.33 -14.56 2.15
C THR A 271 -9.71 -14.34 1.51
N GLY A 272 -10.18 -13.08 1.54
CA GLY A 272 -11.39 -12.68 0.82
C GLY A 272 -11.27 -12.75 -0.71
N GLY A 273 -10.07 -13.00 -1.25
CA GLY A 273 -9.82 -13.22 -2.67
C GLY A 273 -9.71 -14.71 -3.04
N GLN A 274 -10.33 -15.60 -2.25
CA GLN A 274 -10.35 -17.05 -2.49
C GLN A 274 -8.97 -17.70 -2.62
N ARG A 275 -8.03 -17.26 -1.78
CA ARG A 275 -6.65 -17.78 -1.73
C ARG A 275 -6.23 -18.18 -0.32
N VAL A 276 -5.13 -18.91 -0.24
CA VAL A 276 -4.43 -19.20 1.02
C VAL A 276 -3.14 -18.39 1.07
N ASP A 277 -3.03 -17.52 2.06
CA ASP A 277 -1.79 -16.80 2.35
C ASP A 277 -0.98 -17.56 3.40
N LEU A 278 0.32 -17.71 3.14
CA LEU A 278 1.30 -18.26 4.07
C LEU A 278 2.26 -17.15 4.52
N PHE A 279 2.57 -17.03 5.81
CA PHE A 279 3.36 -15.94 6.36
C PHE A 279 4.48 -16.41 7.29
N GLY A 280 5.54 -15.59 7.35
CA GLY A 280 6.66 -15.80 8.27
C GLY A 280 7.77 -16.66 7.65
N ALA A 281 7.94 -16.60 6.33
CA ALA A 281 9.07 -17.20 5.65
C ALA A 281 10.31 -16.30 5.80
N HIS A 282 11.49 -16.90 5.96
CA HIS A 282 12.75 -16.18 5.77
C HIS A 282 12.95 -15.89 4.28
N ARG A 283 13.77 -14.89 3.98
CA ARG A 283 14.04 -14.51 2.58
C ARG A 283 14.75 -15.64 1.84
N ALA A 284 15.73 -16.26 2.48
CA ALA A 284 16.51 -17.36 1.93
C ALA A 284 15.67 -18.61 1.62
N ASP A 285 14.53 -18.78 2.30
CA ASP A 285 13.65 -19.94 2.14
C ASP A 285 12.69 -19.81 0.96
N LEU A 286 12.49 -18.59 0.44
CA LEU A 286 11.48 -18.34 -0.58
C LEU A 286 11.71 -19.19 -1.85
N PRO A 287 12.92 -19.28 -2.43
CA PRO A 287 13.13 -20.11 -3.62
C PRO A 287 12.79 -21.59 -3.40
N ASP A 288 13.11 -22.16 -2.23
CA ASP A 288 12.79 -23.56 -1.93
C ASP A 288 11.30 -23.77 -1.70
N ILE A 289 10.65 -22.89 -0.96
CA ILE A 289 9.19 -22.93 -0.78
C ILE A 289 8.48 -22.86 -2.14
N TRP A 290 8.90 -21.95 -3.03
CA TRP A 290 8.31 -21.85 -4.36
C TRP A 290 8.63 -23.03 -5.26
N SER A 291 9.81 -23.64 -5.13
CA SER A 291 10.14 -24.89 -5.83
C SER A 291 9.11 -25.97 -5.50
N GLU A 292 8.79 -26.19 -4.22
CA GLU A 292 7.79 -27.18 -3.78
C GLU A 292 6.36 -26.89 -4.26
N LEU A 293 6.00 -25.61 -4.43
CA LEU A 293 4.68 -25.19 -4.88
C LEU A 293 4.53 -25.28 -6.40
N LEU A 294 5.59 -24.97 -7.15
CA LEU A 294 5.65 -25.09 -8.61
C LEU A 294 5.50 -26.55 -9.07
N GLU A 295 6.00 -27.51 -8.28
CA GLU A 295 5.84 -28.95 -8.55
C GLU A 295 4.38 -29.39 -8.71
N VAL A 296 3.45 -28.74 -8.00
CA VAL A 296 2.01 -29.03 -8.06
C VAL A 296 1.23 -28.01 -8.89
N GLY A 297 1.94 -27.23 -9.70
CA GLY A 297 1.35 -26.31 -10.68
C GLY A 297 0.86 -24.97 -10.11
N PHE A 298 1.28 -24.58 -8.92
CA PHE A 298 1.07 -23.19 -8.47
C PHE A 298 1.98 -22.23 -9.24
N GLU A 299 1.52 -20.99 -9.41
CA GLU A 299 2.29 -19.86 -9.95
C GLU A 299 2.32 -18.69 -8.95
N SER A 300 3.16 -17.68 -9.21
CA SER A 300 3.14 -16.44 -8.45
C SER A 300 1.74 -15.80 -8.40
N GLY A 301 1.21 -15.61 -7.20
CA GLY A 301 -0.01 -14.84 -6.97
C GLY A 301 0.17 -13.33 -7.07
N HIS A 302 1.41 -12.85 -7.30
CA HIS A 302 1.77 -11.43 -7.44
C HIS A 302 1.20 -10.56 -6.31
N ALA A 303 1.11 -11.13 -5.09
CA ALA A 303 0.55 -10.46 -3.93
C ALA A 303 1.42 -9.28 -3.44
N TYR A 304 2.65 -9.18 -3.92
CA TYR A 304 3.61 -8.10 -3.64
C TYR A 304 3.46 -6.94 -4.63
N GLY A 305 3.44 -7.23 -5.92
CA GLY A 305 3.49 -6.22 -6.98
C GLY A 305 2.24 -5.35 -7.10
N LYS A 306 2.39 -4.22 -7.78
CA LYS A 306 1.27 -3.44 -8.31
C LYS A 306 0.78 -4.08 -9.61
N ALA A 307 0.06 -5.19 -9.45
CA ALA A 307 -0.42 -6.04 -10.54
C ALA A 307 -1.86 -6.52 -10.28
N LEU A 308 -2.43 -7.29 -11.22
CA LEU A 308 -3.65 -8.05 -10.96
C LEU A 308 -3.40 -9.03 -9.80
N ARG A 309 -4.19 -8.86 -8.73
CA ARG A 309 -4.10 -9.68 -7.53
C ARG A 309 -4.93 -10.95 -7.65
N THR A 310 -6.22 -10.85 -7.99
CA THR A 310 -7.16 -12.00 -8.01
C THR A 310 -8.38 -11.64 -8.82
N VAL A 311 -8.99 -12.66 -9.42
CA VAL A 311 -10.35 -12.64 -9.94
C VAL A 311 -11.22 -13.55 -9.07
N LYS A 312 -12.02 -12.93 -8.19
CA LYS A 312 -12.94 -13.69 -7.32
C LYS A 312 -14.09 -14.24 -8.18
N SER A 313 -14.47 -15.50 -8.00
CA SER A 313 -15.63 -16.08 -8.69
C SER A 313 -16.71 -16.49 -7.68
N CYS A 314 -17.94 -16.71 -8.15
CA CYS A 314 -18.83 -17.64 -7.46
C CYS A 314 -18.90 -18.94 -8.26
N VAL A 315 -19.52 -19.97 -7.69
CA VAL A 315 -19.59 -21.31 -8.31
C VAL A 315 -20.46 -21.37 -9.58
N GLY A 316 -21.02 -20.25 -10.04
CA GLY A 316 -21.67 -20.11 -11.34
C GLY A 316 -22.80 -21.10 -11.61
N SER A 317 -23.12 -21.28 -12.90
CA SER A 317 -24.03 -22.34 -13.38
C SER A 317 -23.47 -23.75 -13.20
N THR A 318 -22.17 -23.88 -12.91
CA THR A 318 -21.49 -25.15 -12.62
C THR A 318 -22.12 -25.86 -11.41
N TRP A 319 -22.50 -25.11 -10.37
CA TRP A 319 -23.09 -25.69 -9.15
C TRP A 319 -24.32 -24.93 -8.62
N CYS A 320 -24.39 -23.61 -8.80
CA CYS A 320 -25.46 -22.82 -8.20
C CYS A 320 -26.72 -22.92 -9.07
N ARG A 321 -27.85 -23.29 -8.45
CA ARG A 321 -29.17 -23.29 -9.12
C ARG A 321 -29.64 -21.93 -9.67
N PHE A 322 -28.97 -20.84 -9.30
CA PHE A 322 -29.23 -19.49 -9.77
C PHE A 322 -28.17 -18.98 -10.74
N GLY A 323 -27.14 -19.77 -11.03
CA GLY A 323 -26.11 -19.40 -11.97
C GLY A 323 -26.69 -19.32 -13.38
N MET A 324 -26.58 -18.15 -13.99
CA MET A 324 -27.03 -17.86 -15.35
C MET A 324 -25.95 -18.22 -16.38
N GLN A 325 -24.68 -18.01 -16.01
CA GLN A 325 -23.50 -18.33 -16.82
C GLN A 325 -22.42 -19.00 -15.97
N ASP A 326 -21.43 -19.60 -16.63
CA ASP A 326 -20.26 -20.19 -15.98
C ASP A 326 -19.28 -19.09 -15.56
N SER A 327 -19.44 -18.59 -14.33
CA SER A 327 -18.53 -17.57 -13.79
C SER A 327 -17.16 -18.11 -13.41
N VAL A 328 -17.00 -19.42 -13.22
CA VAL A 328 -15.74 -20.00 -12.77
C VAL A 328 -14.78 -20.06 -13.94
N ASP A 329 -15.21 -20.65 -15.06
CA ASP A 329 -14.40 -20.72 -16.28
C ASP A 329 -14.04 -19.31 -16.78
N PHE A 330 -15.00 -18.38 -16.78
CA PHE A 330 -14.72 -17.00 -17.18
C PHE A 330 -13.78 -16.29 -16.21
N ALA A 331 -13.87 -16.51 -14.90
CA ALA A 331 -12.91 -15.96 -13.94
C ALA A 331 -11.50 -16.50 -14.14
N ILE A 332 -11.36 -17.80 -14.44
CA ILE A 332 -10.07 -18.45 -14.74
C ILE A 332 -9.46 -17.85 -16.01
N LYS A 333 -10.25 -17.69 -17.07
CA LYS A 333 -9.83 -17.03 -18.33
C LYS A 333 -9.32 -15.61 -18.06
N VAL A 334 -10.10 -14.79 -17.35
CA VAL A 334 -9.74 -13.41 -17.00
C VAL A 334 -8.48 -13.37 -16.14
N GLU A 335 -8.36 -14.24 -15.14
CA GLU A 335 -7.18 -14.25 -14.27
C GLU A 335 -5.91 -14.65 -15.03
N ASN A 336 -6.01 -15.66 -15.89
CA ASN A 336 -4.89 -16.12 -16.71
C ASN A 336 -4.50 -15.13 -17.81
N ARG A 337 -5.44 -14.35 -18.33
CA ARG A 337 -5.12 -13.30 -19.31
C ARG A 337 -4.32 -12.17 -18.66
N TYR A 338 -4.73 -11.71 -17.49
CA TYR A 338 -4.18 -10.48 -16.89
C TYR A 338 -3.14 -10.72 -15.77
N LYS A 339 -2.71 -11.96 -15.54
CA LYS A 339 -1.66 -12.27 -14.56
C LYS A 339 -0.33 -11.62 -14.96
N GLY A 340 0.46 -11.22 -13.96
CA GLY A 340 1.77 -10.60 -14.15
C GLY A 340 1.77 -9.12 -14.55
N ILE A 341 0.73 -8.65 -15.23
CA ILE A 341 0.64 -7.27 -15.74
C ILE A 341 0.84 -6.25 -14.62
N ARG A 342 1.91 -5.46 -14.75
CA ARG A 342 2.20 -4.33 -13.86
C ARG A 342 1.34 -3.12 -14.25
N ALA A 343 0.92 -2.38 -13.22
CA ALA A 343 -0.02 -1.28 -13.32
C ALA A 343 0.34 -0.18 -12.30
N PRO A 344 -0.20 1.04 -12.46
CA PRO A 344 0.05 2.15 -11.52
C PRO A 344 -0.24 1.78 -10.06
N HIS A 345 -1.23 0.90 -9.83
CA HIS A 345 -1.51 0.32 -8.53
C HIS A 345 -2.03 -1.14 -8.67
N LYS A 346 -2.15 -1.87 -7.55
CA LYS A 346 -2.81 -3.18 -7.48
C LYS A 346 -4.23 -3.13 -8.04
N VAL A 347 -4.61 -4.16 -8.78
CA VAL A 347 -5.92 -4.34 -9.41
C VAL A 347 -6.58 -5.60 -8.88
N LYS A 348 -7.89 -5.57 -8.65
CA LYS A 348 -8.71 -6.73 -8.28
C LYS A 348 -9.89 -6.83 -9.24
N SER A 349 -10.34 -8.05 -9.48
CA SER A 349 -11.52 -8.31 -10.30
C SER A 349 -12.41 -9.38 -9.69
N ALA A 350 -13.60 -9.54 -10.26
CA ALA A 350 -14.48 -10.66 -9.96
C ALA A 350 -15.46 -10.95 -11.10
N VAL A 351 -15.91 -12.21 -11.16
CA VAL A 351 -16.98 -12.68 -12.05
C VAL A 351 -18.09 -13.28 -11.20
N SER A 352 -19.29 -12.72 -11.26
CA SER A 352 -20.49 -13.28 -10.63
C SER A 352 -21.38 -13.94 -11.67
N GLY A 353 -21.75 -15.20 -11.45
CA GLY A 353 -22.63 -15.96 -12.34
C GLY A 353 -24.11 -15.54 -12.31
N CYS A 354 -24.50 -14.55 -11.50
CA CYS A 354 -25.81 -13.92 -11.54
C CYS A 354 -25.82 -12.60 -10.73
N VAL A 355 -26.94 -11.87 -10.79
CA VAL A 355 -27.20 -10.60 -10.08
C VAL A 355 -27.16 -10.69 -8.55
N ARG A 356 -27.11 -11.89 -7.96
CA ARG A 356 -26.90 -12.07 -6.51
C ARG A 356 -25.49 -11.74 -6.05
N GLU A 357 -24.57 -11.62 -7.00
CA GLU A 357 -23.31 -10.90 -6.79
C GLU A 357 -22.39 -11.50 -5.70
N CYS A 358 -22.42 -12.82 -5.50
CA CYS A 358 -21.61 -13.46 -4.45
C CYS A 358 -20.09 -13.20 -4.58
N ALA A 359 -19.61 -12.80 -5.77
CA ALA A 359 -18.22 -12.47 -6.02
C ALA A 359 -17.86 -10.99 -5.77
N GLU A 360 -18.82 -10.12 -5.42
CA GLU A 360 -18.55 -8.71 -5.09
C GLU A 360 -17.89 -7.91 -6.24
N ALA A 361 -18.23 -8.22 -7.50
CA ALA A 361 -17.77 -7.56 -8.72
C ALA A 361 -17.93 -6.02 -8.72
N GLN A 362 -19.01 -5.48 -8.14
CA GLN A 362 -19.22 -4.04 -8.08
C GLN A 362 -18.27 -3.34 -7.09
N SER A 363 -17.53 -4.08 -6.26
CA SER A 363 -16.52 -3.52 -5.34
C SER A 363 -15.09 -3.60 -5.89
N LYS A 364 -14.91 -4.07 -7.13
CA LYS A 364 -13.59 -4.36 -7.72
C LYS A 364 -13.19 -3.30 -8.75
N ASP A 365 -11.91 -3.26 -9.08
CA ASP A 365 -11.37 -2.30 -10.05
C ASP A 365 -12.00 -2.49 -11.43
N PHE A 366 -12.34 -3.74 -11.78
CA PHE A 366 -13.28 -4.13 -12.84
C PHE A 366 -13.99 -5.43 -12.47
N GLY A 367 -15.11 -5.76 -13.10
CA GLY A 367 -15.80 -7.02 -12.83
C GLY A 367 -16.95 -7.31 -13.77
N PHE A 368 -17.52 -8.50 -13.63
CA PHE A 368 -18.55 -9.01 -14.54
C PHE A 368 -19.70 -9.61 -13.75
N ILE A 369 -20.93 -9.35 -14.19
CA ILE A 369 -22.14 -9.98 -13.65
C ILE A 369 -22.90 -10.60 -14.80
N ALA A 370 -23.13 -11.91 -14.72
CA ALA A 370 -23.83 -12.65 -15.76
C ALA A 370 -25.31 -12.27 -15.85
N THR A 371 -25.80 -12.20 -17.08
CA THR A 371 -27.20 -12.10 -17.50
C THR A 371 -27.59 -13.36 -18.29
N GLU A 372 -28.84 -13.47 -18.73
CA GLU A 372 -29.27 -14.57 -19.61
C GLU A 372 -28.53 -14.55 -20.96
N THR A 373 -28.16 -13.36 -21.43
CA THR A 373 -27.63 -13.09 -22.77
C THR A 373 -26.13 -12.82 -22.81
N GLY A 374 -25.45 -12.76 -21.66
CA GLY A 374 -24.02 -12.51 -21.59
C GLY A 374 -23.58 -11.99 -20.23
N TYR A 375 -22.79 -10.92 -20.22
CA TYR A 375 -22.27 -10.27 -19.01
C TYR A 375 -22.44 -8.75 -19.05
N THR A 376 -22.80 -8.16 -17.92
CA THR A 376 -22.61 -6.74 -17.66
C THR A 376 -21.20 -6.50 -17.15
N VAL A 377 -20.49 -5.56 -17.80
CA VAL A 377 -19.11 -5.19 -17.50
C VAL A 377 -19.10 -3.94 -16.60
N PHE A 378 -18.37 -4.01 -15.49
CA PHE A 378 -18.22 -2.93 -14.52
C PHE A 378 -16.77 -2.48 -14.43
N VAL A 379 -16.55 -1.18 -14.24
CA VAL A 379 -15.20 -0.58 -14.09
C VAL A 379 -15.15 0.52 -13.03
N GLY A 380 -13.96 0.78 -12.50
CA GLY A 380 -13.71 1.93 -11.62
C GLY A 380 -14.21 1.76 -10.19
N GLY A 381 -14.40 0.53 -9.71
CA GLY A 381 -14.72 0.27 -8.30
C GLY A 381 -13.46 0.12 -7.44
N ASN A 382 -13.64 0.16 -6.12
CA ASN A 382 -12.55 -0.04 -5.18
C ASN A 382 -13.06 -0.44 -3.80
N GLY A 383 -12.62 -1.59 -3.28
CA GLY A 383 -12.70 -1.91 -1.86
C GLY A 383 -11.54 -1.29 -1.07
N GLY A 384 -11.82 -0.59 0.02
CA GLY A 384 -10.78 0.04 0.84
C GLY A 384 -11.33 1.04 1.86
N ILE A 385 -10.53 2.05 2.17
CA ILE A 385 -10.84 3.11 3.15
C ILE A 385 -12.01 3.97 2.66
N THR A 386 -12.00 4.32 1.37
CA THR A 386 -13.11 4.97 0.68
C THR A 386 -13.65 3.98 -0.35
N PRO A 387 -14.64 3.15 0.02
CA PRO A 387 -15.22 2.21 -0.92
C PRO A 387 -15.98 2.95 -2.02
N VAL A 388 -15.79 2.53 -3.26
CA VAL A 388 -16.48 3.08 -4.44
C VAL A 388 -17.05 1.91 -5.23
N HIS A 389 -18.35 1.99 -5.57
CA HIS A 389 -18.96 1.01 -6.48
C HIS A 389 -18.49 1.26 -7.91
N ALA A 390 -18.14 0.17 -8.60
CA ALA A 390 -17.85 0.16 -10.01
C ALA A 390 -19.09 0.57 -10.81
N GLN A 391 -18.87 1.26 -11.92
CA GLN A 391 -19.93 1.75 -12.79
C GLN A 391 -20.04 0.86 -14.04
N ILE A 392 -21.25 0.77 -14.59
CA ILE A 392 -21.54 -0.04 -15.78
C ILE A 392 -20.84 0.56 -17.00
N LEU A 393 -19.99 -0.22 -17.64
CA LEU A 393 -19.35 0.14 -18.90
C LEU A 393 -20.23 -0.26 -20.09
N GLU A 394 -20.69 -1.52 -20.12
CA GLU A 394 -21.52 -2.10 -21.18
C GLU A 394 -22.32 -3.29 -20.60
N THR A 395 -23.52 -3.54 -21.12
CA THR A 395 -24.40 -4.65 -20.71
C THR A 395 -24.50 -5.70 -21.81
N ASP A 396 -24.86 -6.94 -21.45
CA ASP A 396 -25.14 -8.03 -22.40
C ASP A 396 -23.99 -8.32 -23.38
N CYS A 397 -22.75 -8.22 -22.89
CA CYS A 397 -21.54 -8.53 -23.65
C CYS A 397 -21.31 -10.04 -23.73
N SER A 398 -20.84 -10.54 -24.88
CA SER A 398 -20.16 -11.84 -24.93
C SER A 398 -18.85 -11.81 -24.14
N GLU A 399 -18.29 -12.97 -23.81
CA GLU A 399 -16.98 -13.04 -23.13
C GLU A 399 -15.88 -12.32 -23.93
N GLU A 400 -15.90 -12.45 -25.26
CA GLU A 400 -14.92 -11.81 -26.15
C GLU A 400 -15.04 -10.29 -26.10
N ARG A 401 -16.27 -9.75 -26.18
CA ARG A 401 -16.49 -8.30 -26.08
C ARG A 401 -16.10 -7.78 -24.70
N ALA A 402 -16.44 -8.53 -23.66
CA ALA A 402 -16.10 -8.18 -22.28
C ALA A 402 -14.58 -8.13 -22.07
N ILE A 403 -13.83 -9.09 -22.62
CA ILE A 403 -12.36 -9.09 -22.60
C ILE A 403 -11.80 -7.91 -23.39
N GLN A 404 -12.28 -7.64 -24.62
CA GLN A 404 -11.84 -6.49 -25.42
C GLN A 404 -12.00 -5.16 -24.68
N LEU A 405 -13.14 -4.96 -24.01
CA LEU A 405 -13.39 -3.76 -23.22
C LEU A 405 -12.41 -3.63 -22.05
N ILE A 406 -12.10 -4.72 -21.36
CA ILE A 406 -11.14 -4.70 -20.25
C ILE A 406 -9.71 -4.52 -20.74
N ASP A 407 -9.32 -5.09 -21.88
CA ASP A 407 -8.01 -4.84 -22.49
C ASP A 407 -7.80 -3.32 -22.71
N ARG A 408 -8.80 -2.67 -23.34
CA ARG A 408 -8.78 -1.23 -23.62
C ARG A 408 -8.80 -0.39 -22.34
N PHE A 409 -9.69 -0.72 -21.40
CA PHE A 409 -9.78 -0.05 -20.09
C PHE A 409 -8.44 -0.11 -19.36
N PHE A 410 -7.84 -1.29 -19.30
CA PHE A 410 -6.65 -1.53 -18.50
C PHE A 410 -5.44 -0.82 -19.10
N MET A 411 -5.23 -0.90 -20.42
CA MET A 411 -4.16 -0.18 -21.10
C MET A 411 -4.37 1.34 -21.05
N PHE A 412 -5.60 1.82 -21.17
CA PHE A 412 -5.88 3.25 -21.05
C PHE A 412 -5.60 3.79 -19.64
N TYR A 413 -5.98 3.03 -18.60
CA TYR A 413 -5.62 3.31 -17.21
C TYR A 413 -4.10 3.30 -17.00
N ILE A 414 -3.37 2.29 -17.50
CA ILE A 414 -1.90 2.21 -17.40
C ILE A 414 -1.23 3.45 -18.03
N ARG A 415 -1.78 3.95 -19.15
CA ARG A 415 -1.26 5.11 -19.88
C ARG A 415 -1.51 6.45 -19.18
N THR A 416 -2.65 6.60 -18.50
CA THR A 416 -3.15 7.92 -18.09
C THR A 416 -3.17 8.13 -16.58
N ALA A 417 -3.23 7.07 -15.79
CA ALA A 417 -3.28 7.20 -14.34
C ALA A 417 -1.94 7.63 -13.74
N ASP A 418 -2.04 8.28 -12.59
CA ASP A 418 -0.91 8.74 -11.81
C ASP A 418 -0.28 7.63 -10.96
N ARG A 419 0.88 7.90 -10.38
CA ARG A 419 1.64 6.97 -9.55
C ARG A 419 0.82 6.55 -8.33
N LEU A 420 0.72 5.23 -8.12
CA LEU A 420 -0.03 4.64 -7.01
C LEU A 420 -1.53 5.03 -6.98
N GLN A 421 -2.09 5.52 -8.07
CA GLN A 421 -3.50 5.86 -8.19
C GLN A 421 -4.34 4.61 -8.47
N ARG A 422 -5.43 4.39 -7.71
CA ARG A 422 -6.41 3.31 -7.99
C ARG A 422 -7.31 3.68 -9.17
N THR A 423 -7.99 2.69 -9.76
CA THR A 423 -8.90 2.94 -10.90
C THR A 423 -10.08 3.83 -10.53
N ALA A 424 -10.63 3.70 -9.32
CA ALA A 424 -11.75 4.54 -8.86
C ALA A 424 -11.43 6.06 -8.83
N PRO A 425 -10.39 6.53 -8.10
CA PRO A 425 -10.03 7.95 -8.12
C PRO A 425 -9.53 8.40 -9.51
N TRP A 426 -8.86 7.53 -10.26
CA TRP A 426 -8.48 7.84 -11.64
C TRP A 426 -9.71 8.15 -12.51
N LEU A 427 -10.75 7.31 -12.44
CA LEU A 427 -11.97 7.52 -13.22
C LEU A 427 -12.72 8.79 -12.79
N GLN A 428 -12.68 9.13 -11.50
CA GLN A 428 -13.28 10.37 -10.97
C GLN A 428 -12.51 11.63 -11.42
N GLU A 429 -11.18 11.56 -11.50
CA GLU A 429 -10.32 12.66 -11.95
C GLU A 429 -10.25 12.78 -13.48
N LEU A 430 -10.63 11.73 -14.21
CA LEU A 430 -10.63 11.74 -15.67
C LEU A 430 -11.65 12.79 -16.17
N PRO A 431 -11.26 13.77 -17.01
CA PRO A 431 -12.19 14.76 -17.54
C PRO A 431 -13.35 14.09 -18.29
N GLY A 432 -14.59 14.37 -17.89
CA GLY A 432 -15.79 13.70 -18.43
C GLY A 432 -16.07 12.31 -17.85
N GLY A 433 -15.24 11.82 -16.93
CA GLY A 433 -15.44 10.60 -16.15
C GLY A 433 -15.70 9.36 -17.01
N LEU A 434 -16.71 8.58 -16.61
CA LEU A 434 -17.13 7.37 -17.32
C LEU A 434 -17.58 7.65 -18.76
N GLU A 435 -18.25 8.76 -19.02
CA GLU A 435 -18.76 9.05 -20.34
C GLU A 435 -17.63 9.31 -21.34
N TYR A 436 -16.63 10.10 -20.95
CA TYR A 436 -15.42 10.25 -21.77
C TYR A 436 -14.67 8.91 -21.93
N LEU A 437 -14.60 8.10 -20.87
CA LEU A 437 -13.99 6.77 -20.98
C LEU A 437 -14.71 5.93 -22.05
N LYS A 438 -16.05 5.88 -22.05
CA LYS A 438 -16.84 5.17 -23.06
C LYS A 438 -16.58 5.69 -24.47
N GLU A 439 -16.60 7.01 -24.67
CA GLU A 439 -16.26 7.59 -25.96
C GLU A 439 -14.89 7.08 -26.48
N VAL A 440 -13.90 6.96 -25.60
CA VAL A 440 -12.54 6.52 -25.98
C VAL A 440 -12.45 5.01 -26.20
N ILE A 441 -12.96 4.18 -25.29
CA ILE A 441 -12.71 2.72 -25.31
C ILE A 441 -13.86 1.88 -25.89
N VAL A 442 -15.07 2.43 -25.96
CA VAL A 442 -16.24 1.77 -26.57
C VAL A 442 -16.42 2.27 -28.00
N GLU A 443 -16.48 3.58 -28.19
CA GLU A 443 -16.78 4.23 -29.48
C GLU A 443 -15.52 4.53 -30.32
N ASP A 444 -14.33 4.30 -29.75
CA ASP A 444 -13.03 4.56 -30.38
C ASP A 444 -12.88 6.00 -30.92
N LYS A 445 -13.38 6.99 -30.18
CA LYS A 445 -13.33 8.42 -30.54
C LYS A 445 -11.93 8.93 -30.90
N LEU A 446 -10.88 8.29 -30.37
CA LEU A 446 -9.49 8.65 -30.64
C LEU A 446 -8.81 7.76 -31.70
N GLY A 447 -9.44 6.68 -32.17
CA GLY A 447 -8.84 5.73 -33.11
C GLY A 447 -7.67 4.93 -32.54
N ILE A 448 -7.67 4.64 -31.24
CA ILE A 448 -6.55 3.99 -30.52
C ILE A 448 -6.87 2.58 -30.01
N CYS A 449 -8.11 2.10 -30.14
CA CYS A 449 -8.52 0.82 -29.55
C CYS A 449 -7.68 -0.37 -30.05
N ASP A 450 -7.42 -0.45 -31.35
CA ASP A 450 -6.56 -1.51 -31.93
C ASP A 450 -5.12 -1.46 -31.36
N SER A 451 -4.58 -0.26 -31.12
CA SER A 451 -3.28 -0.11 -30.47
C SER A 451 -3.30 -0.57 -29.01
N LEU A 452 -4.37 -0.27 -28.27
CA LEU A 452 -4.51 -0.72 -26.88
C LEU A 452 -4.60 -2.25 -26.80
N GLU A 453 -5.37 -2.87 -27.68
CA GLU A 453 -5.51 -4.33 -27.75
C GLU A 453 -4.20 -5.02 -28.12
N LYS A 454 -3.46 -4.50 -29.11
CA LYS A 454 -2.14 -5.04 -29.48
C LYS A 454 -1.12 -4.95 -28.34
N GLU A 455 -1.13 -3.86 -27.59
CA GLU A 455 -0.26 -3.72 -26.42
C GLU A 455 -0.62 -4.69 -25.30
N MET A 456 -1.92 -4.84 -25.02
CA MET A 456 -2.37 -5.85 -24.06
C MET A 456 -1.96 -7.25 -24.51
N GLN A 457 -2.16 -7.58 -25.79
CA GLN A 457 -1.79 -8.88 -26.32
C GLN A 457 -0.28 -9.15 -26.23
N PHE A 458 0.57 -8.13 -26.45
CA PHE A 458 2.01 -8.26 -26.22
C PHE A 458 2.32 -8.64 -24.76
N LEU A 459 1.68 -8.00 -23.78
CA LEU A 459 1.89 -8.33 -22.35
C LEU A 459 1.41 -9.75 -22.02
N VAL A 460 0.29 -10.18 -22.60
CA VAL A 460 -0.24 -11.55 -22.45
C VAL A 460 0.73 -12.57 -23.03
N ASP A 461 1.23 -12.33 -24.24
CA ASP A 461 2.09 -13.26 -24.98
C ASP A 461 3.49 -13.38 -24.37
N THR A 462 3.95 -12.35 -23.65
CA THR A 462 5.29 -12.29 -23.04
C THR A 462 5.32 -12.64 -21.55
N TYR A 463 4.17 -13.02 -20.97
CA TYR A 463 4.11 -13.36 -19.55
C TYR A 463 5.06 -14.50 -19.18
N LYS A 464 5.79 -14.29 -18.07
CA LYS A 464 6.62 -15.30 -17.41
C LYS A 464 6.31 -15.31 -15.92
N ASP A 465 6.32 -16.50 -15.33
CA ASP A 465 6.20 -16.62 -13.87
C ASP A 465 7.52 -16.24 -13.20
N GLU A 466 7.54 -15.11 -12.50
CA GLU A 466 8.73 -14.55 -11.85
C GLU A 466 9.35 -15.55 -10.86
N TRP A 467 8.54 -16.37 -10.17
CA TRP A 467 9.07 -17.38 -9.25
C TRP A 467 9.68 -18.57 -9.96
N ARG A 468 9.16 -18.97 -11.12
CA ARG A 468 9.78 -19.98 -11.97
C ARG A 468 11.15 -19.51 -12.47
N GLU A 469 11.23 -18.27 -12.96
CA GLU A 469 12.48 -17.65 -13.42
C GLU A 469 13.55 -17.56 -12.33
N VAL A 470 13.14 -17.38 -11.07
CA VAL A 470 14.04 -17.44 -9.90
C VAL A 470 14.44 -18.88 -9.61
N VAL A 471 13.48 -19.80 -9.49
CA VAL A 471 13.75 -21.19 -9.08
C VAL A 471 14.66 -21.93 -10.07
N GLU A 472 14.50 -21.66 -11.36
CA GLU A 472 15.25 -22.30 -12.44
C GLU A 472 16.64 -21.64 -12.70
N SER A 473 16.94 -20.50 -12.06
CA SER A 473 18.21 -19.76 -12.23
C SER A 473 19.05 -19.72 -10.95
N PRO A 474 20.20 -20.43 -10.88
CA PRO A 474 21.09 -20.40 -9.71
C PRO A 474 21.55 -18.98 -9.33
N GLU A 475 21.81 -18.13 -10.32
CA GLU A 475 22.20 -16.73 -10.13
C GLU A 475 21.10 -15.93 -9.43
N ARG A 476 19.85 -16.08 -9.85
CA ARG A 476 18.71 -15.39 -9.21
C ARG A 476 18.41 -15.95 -7.83
N ARG A 477 18.55 -17.27 -7.61
CA ARG A 477 18.40 -17.87 -6.27
C ARG A 477 19.39 -17.26 -5.26
N ALA A 478 20.63 -17.01 -5.67
CA ALA A 478 21.65 -16.43 -4.80
C ALA A 478 21.26 -15.04 -4.27
N GLN A 479 20.44 -14.28 -5.00
CA GLN A 479 19.96 -12.95 -4.58
C GLN A 479 19.02 -12.99 -3.35
N PHE A 480 18.51 -14.16 -2.99
CA PHE A 480 17.63 -14.37 -1.84
C PHE A 480 18.37 -14.76 -0.56
N ALA A 481 19.69 -15.00 -0.63
CA ALA A 481 20.48 -15.32 0.55
C ALA A 481 20.34 -14.23 1.63
N ASP A 482 20.22 -14.66 2.90
CA ASP A 482 20.07 -13.70 3.99
C ASP A 482 21.36 -12.93 4.27
N PHE A 483 22.50 -13.63 4.20
CA PHE A 483 23.83 -13.07 4.39
C PHE A 483 24.78 -13.49 3.27
N VAL A 484 25.52 -12.54 2.70
CA VAL A 484 26.49 -12.80 1.62
C VAL A 484 27.60 -13.76 2.08
N ASN A 485 28.11 -13.56 3.29
CA ASN A 485 29.23 -14.33 3.85
C ASN A 485 28.80 -15.52 4.73
N ALA A 486 27.49 -15.74 4.91
CA ALA A 486 26.95 -16.81 5.73
C ALA A 486 25.61 -17.30 5.15
N PRO A 487 25.61 -17.94 3.97
CA PRO A 487 24.38 -18.27 3.23
C PRO A 487 23.42 -19.21 3.98
N ASP A 488 23.95 -20.04 4.89
CA ASP A 488 23.18 -20.98 5.70
C ASP A 488 22.66 -20.36 7.01
N ALA A 489 23.12 -19.16 7.38
CA ALA A 489 22.72 -18.50 8.62
C ALA A 489 21.34 -17.87 8.50
N LYS A 490 20.54 -17.99 9.56
CA LYS A 490 19.21 -17.40 9.68
C LYS A 490 19.09 -16.72 11.03
N GLU A 491 18.77 -15.43 11.00
CA GLU A 491 18.61 -14.61 12.20
C GLU A 491 17.22 -13.98 12.21
N ASP A 492 16.48 -14.23 13.29
CA ASP A 492 15.16 -13.64 13.51
C ASP A 492 15.30 -12.26 14.17
N GLY A 493 15.02 -11.20 13.41
CA GLY A 493 14.95 -9.83 13.95
C GLY A 493 13.76 -9.57 14.88
N ILE A 494 12.83 -10.53 15.02
CA ILE A 494 11.65 -10.45 15.88
C ILE A 494 11.30 -11.83 16.44
N GLU A 495 10.85 -11.88 17.70
CA GLU A 495 10.34 -13.12 18.28
C GLU A 495 9.02 -13.54 17.59
N PHE A 496 8.89 -14.82 17.28
CA PHE A 496 7.62 -15.42 16.88
C PHE A 496 6.93 -16.09 18.07
N VAL A 497 5.69 -15.67 18.34
CA VAL A 497 4.87 -16.22 19.43
C VAL A 497 3.75 -17.10 18.92
N ALA A 498 3.43 -18.16 19.66
CA ALA A 498 2.31 -19.05 19.34
C ALA A 498 0.98 -18.43 19.83
N VAL A 499 0.05 -18.19 18.90
CA VAL A 499 -1.29 -17.66 19.19
C VAL A 499 -2.31 -18.37 18.28
N ARG A 500 -3.38 -18.91 18.89
CA ARG A 500 -4.42 -19.68 18.17
C ARG A 500 -3.85 -20.86 17.37
N GLY A 501 -2.87 -21.57 17.94
CA GLY A 501 -2.26 -22.75 17.32
C GLY A 501 -1.37 -22.47 16.12
N GLN A 502 -0.99 -21.21 15.87
CA GLN A 502 -0.07 -20.83 14.79
C GLN A 502 0.95 -19.79 15.27
N LYS A 503 2.04 -19.59 14.52
CA LYS A 503 3.03 -18.54 14.83
C LYS A 503 2.56 -17.15 14.38
N ARG A 504 2.98 -16.09 15.06
CA ARG A 504 2.89 -14.70 14.59
C ARG A 504 4.07 -13.89 15.12
N PRO A 505 4.50 -12.80 14.48
CA PRO A 505 5.50 -11.92 15.05
C PRO A 505 4.99 -11.28 16.35
N ALA A 506 5.92 -10.99 17.26
CA ALA A 506 5.67 -10.23 18.47
C ALA A 506 5.06 -8.85 18.17
N ASP A 507 4.48 -8.24 19.19
CA ASP A 507 3.88 -6.92 19.05
C ASP A 507 4.98 -5.85 19.00
N TRP A 508 4.90 -4.94 18.01
CA TRP A 508 5.67 -3.72 18.11
C TRP A 508 5.18 -2.88 19.30
N PRO A 509 6.09 -2.11 19.94
CA PRO A 509 5.68 -1.15 20.96
C PRO A 509 4.68 -0.16 20.36
N LYS A 510 3.61 0.13 21.11
CA LYS A 510 2.60 1.13 20.72
C LYS A 510 3.19 2.55 20.71
N ALA A 511 4.15 2.84 21.59
CA ALA A 511 4.94 4.07 21.62
C ALA A 511 6.18 3.97 20.70
N LYS A 512 7.04 5.01 20.66
CA LYS A 512 8.39 4.93 20.06
C LYS A 512 9.15 3.80 20.75
N CYS A 513 9.97 3.04 20.00
CA CYS A 513 10.87 2.08 20.65
C CYS A 513 11.79 2.86 21.60
N PRO A 514 12.16 2.32 22.77
CA PRO A 514 13.17 2.96 23.59
C PRO A 514 14.48 3.10 22.82
N PRO A 515 15.29 4.11 23.19
CA PRO A 515 16.61 4.31 22.65
C PRO A 515 17.39 2.99 22.53
N THR A 516 18.18 2.84 21.47
CA THR A 516 19.01 1.63 21.29
C THR A 516 20.11 1.55 22.35
N GLY A 517 20.44 2.68 22.99
CA GLY A 517 21.57 2.83 23.90
C GLY A 517 22.91 2.91 23.17
N ILE A 518 22.93 2.82 21.84
CA ILE A 518 24.14 2.93 21.02
C ILE A 518 24.74 4.34 21.14
N PRO A 519 23.99 5.45 20.97
CA PRO A 519 24.56 6.79 21.13
C PRO A 519 25.20 7.00 22.50
N ALA A 520 24.49 6.62 23.57
CA ALA A 520 24.98 6.74 24.93
C ALA A 520 26.26 5.90 25.19
N ALA A 521 26.38 4.73 24.58
CA ALA A 521 27.59 3.91 24.69
C ALA A 521 28.79 4.61 24.02
N LEU A 522 28.61 5.18 22.83
CA LEU A 522 29.65 5.94 22.13
C LEU A 522 30.05 7.19 22.92
N ASP A 523 29.08 7.94 23.44
CA ASP A 523 29.30 9.14 24.26
C ASP A 523 30.04 8.81 25.57
N SER A 524 29.85 7.60 26.10
CA SER A 524 30.54 7.10 27.31
C SER A 524 32.01 6.68 27.07
N GLY A 525 32.52 6.86 25.85
CA GLY A 525 33.92 6.59 25.50
C GLY A 525 34.17 5.23 24.86
N LEU A 526 33.11 4.50 24.45
CA LEU A 526 33.28 3.29 23.64
C LEU A 526 33.75 3.69 22.23
N ASP A 527 35.00 3.35 21.92
CA ASP A 527 35.64 3.68 20.65
C ASP A 527 35.61 2.51 19.67
N LEU A 528 34.86 2.66 18.57
CA LEU A 528 34.76 1.67 17.49
C LEU A 528 36.06 1.52 16.69
N THR A 529 37.04 2.40 16.86
CA THR A 529 38.35 2.33 16.20
C THR A 529 39.36 1.51 17.01
N THR A 530 39.08 1.22 18.28
CA THR A 530 39.97 0.44 19.13
C THR A 530 40.14 -0.98 18.58
N ASN A 531 41.39 -1.32 18.22
CA ASN A 531 41.76 -2.58 17.57
C ASN A 531 40.98 -2.90 16.28
N ALA A 532 40.46 -1.88 15.60
CA ALA A 532 39.77 -2.07 14.35
C ALA A 532 40.70 -2.64 13.27
N ARG A 533 40.20 -3.60 12.51
CA ARG A 533 40.94 -4.26 11.42
C ARG A 533 40.07 -4.35 10.18
N TRP A 534 40.73 -4.38 9.02
CA TRP A 534 40.05 -4.67 7.76
C TRP A 534 39.63 -6.14 7.73
N VAL A 535 38.32 -6.38 7.65
CA VAL A 535 37.70 -7.70 7.61
C VAL A 535 37.09 -7.91 6.23
N ARG A 536 37.46 -9.02 5.58
CA ARG A 536 36.87 -9.43 4.30
C ARG A 536 35.43 -9.90 4.51
N VAL A 537 34.49 -9.31 3.78
CA VAL A 537 33.05 -9.63 3.90
C VAL A 537 32.41 -10.24 2.66
N GLY A 538 33.13 -10.31 1.54
CA GLY A 538 32.66 -10.93 0.30
C GLY A 538 33.47 -10.45 -0.91
N ALA A 539 33.19 -11.00 -2.09
CA ALA A 539 33.67 -10.43 -3.35
C ALA A 539 32.72 -9.34 -3.83
N ALA A 540 33.21 -8.34 -4.57
CA ALA A 540 32.39 -7.25 -5.08
C ALA A 540 31.25 -7.73 -5.98
N ALA A 541 31.46 -8.82 -6.72
CA ALA A 541 30.46 -9.49 -7.55
C ALA A 541 29.29 -10.10 -6.75
N ASP A 542 29.47 -10.34 -5.45
CA ASP A 542 28.40 -10.87 -4.60
C ASP A 542 27.37 -9.78 -4.22
N PHE A 543 27.69 -8.50 -4.46
CA PHE A 543 26.83 -7.36 -4.12
C PHE A 543 26.23 -6.72 -5.39
N PRO A 544 24.90 -6.68 -5.51
CA PRO A 544 24.24 -6.10 -6.68
C PRO A 544 24.53 -4.60 -6.78
N GLY A 545 24.70 -4.12 -8.01
CA GLY A 545 24.88 -2.69 -8.28
C GLY A 545 23.66 -1.87 -7.85
N ASP A 546 23.95 -0.70 -7.29
CA ASP A 546 23.03 0.33 -6.79
C ASP A 546 22.02 -0.18 -5.76
N ALA A 547 22.39 -1.22 -5.00
CA ALA A 547 21.56 -1.85 -4.00
C ALA A 547 22.40 -2.35 -2.80
N GLY A 548 21.71 -2.67 -1.70
CA GLY A 548 22.32 -3.22 -0.49
C GLY A 548 22.12 -4.73 -0.33
N LEU A 549 23.04 -5.38 0.38
CA LEU A 549 22.89 -6.73 0.95
C LEU A 549 23.41 -6.77 2.38
N THR A 550 23.11 -7.88 3.07
CA THR A 550 23.47 -8.05 4.48
C THR A 550 24.71 -8.94 4.60
N VAL A 551 25.58 -8.61 5.53
CA VAL A 551 26.71 -9.44 5.96
C VAL A 551 26.58 -9.69 7.47
N LEU A 552 27.03 -10.86 7.92
CA LEU A 552 27.05 -11.25 9.33
C LEU A 552 28.47 -11.12 9.87
N TYR A 553 28.65 -10.44 11.00
CA TYR A 553 29.94 -10.33 11.70
C TYR A 553 29.71 -10.60 13.18
N GLY A 554 30.26 -11.70 13.70
CA GLY A 554 29.83 -12.24 14.99
C GLY A 554 28.33 -12.53 14.99
N LYS A 555 27.61 -11.87 15.89
CA LYS A 555 26.13 -11.89 15.99
C LYS A 555 25.46 -10.64 15.43
N SER A 556 26.25 -9.74 14.84
CA SER A 556 25.82 -8.43 14.36
C SER A 556 25.58 -8.44 12.85
N GLN A 557 24.49 -7.80 12.41
CA GLN A 557 24.14 -7.69 11.00
C GLN A 557 24.52 -6.32 10.46
N LEU A 558 25.30 -6.29 9.38
CA LEU A 558 25.72 -5.06 8.70
C LEU A 558 25.12 -5.02 7.29
N ALA A 559 24.74 -3.82 6.84
CA ALA A 559 24.27 -3.58 5.50
C ALA A 559 25.42 -2.99 4.66
N VAL A 560 25.72 -3.60 3.53
CA VAL A 560 26.73 -3.13 2.58
C VAL A 560 26.03 -2.73 1.28
N PHE A 561 26.31 -1.52 0.81
CA PHE A 561 25.72 -0.92 -0.38
C PHE A 561 26.81 -0.70 -1.43
N ASN A 562 26.58 -1.24 -2.63
CA ASN A 562 27.43 -1.04 -3.80
C ASN A 562 26.77 0.02 -4.69
N LEU A 563 27.17 1.29 -4.63
CA LEU A 563 26.65 2.31 -5.53
C LEU A 563 27.48 2.34 -6.80
N ALA A 564 27.31 1.28 -7.61
CA ALA A 564 28.06 1.04 -8.83
C ALA A 564 27.99 2.21 -9.81
N SER A 565 26.84 2.88 -9.91
CA SER A 565 26.66 4.10 -10.72
C SER A 565 27.59 5.26 -10.33
N ARG A 566 28.10 5.26 -9.10
CA ARG A 566 29.02 6.28 -8.54
C ARG A 566 30.43 5.77 -8.31
N GLY A 567 30.64 4.45 -8.40
CA GLY A 567 31.89 3.81 -7.98
C GLY A 567 32.15 3.94 -6.47
N GLU A 568 31.10 4.08 -5.66
CA GLU A 568 31.20 4.29 -4.21
C GLU A 568 30.62 3.10 -3.45
N TRP A 569 31.18 2.82 -2.27
CA TRP A 569 30.73 1.75 -1.38
C TRP A 569 30.48 2.30 0.01
N PHE A 570 29.42 1.81 0.65
CA PHE A 570 29.04 2.22 2.00
C PHE A 570 28.66 1.00 2.83
N ALA A 571 28.97 1.04 4.12
CA ALA A 571 28.53 0.03 5.06
C ALA A 571 27.94 0.67 6.31
N THR A 572 26.86 0.09 6.80
CA THR A 572 26.13 0.57 7.98
C THR A 572 25.65 -0.60 8.85
N GLN A 573 25.12 -0.34 10.04
CA GLN A 573 24.32 -1.36 10.73
C GLN A 573 23.07 -1.73 9.90
N ASN A 574 22.65 -2.99 9.91
CA ASN A 574 21.44 -3.39 9.19
C ASN A 574 20.14 -3.03 9.94
N MET A 575 20.23 -2.77 11.25
CA MET A 575 19.09 -2.44 12.10
C MET A 575 18.66 -0.98 11.91
N CYS A 576 17.40 -0.78 11.52
CA CYS A 576 16.74 0.51 11.60
C CYS A 576 16.31 0.81 13.06
N PRO A 577 16.79 1.90 13.69
CA PRO A 577 16.54 2.18 15.10
C PRO A 577 15.07 2.45 15.41
N HIS A 578 14.30 3.01 14.46
CA HIS A 578 12.89 3.41 14.64
C HIS A 578 11.99 2.34 15.27
N LYS A 579 12.06 1.10 14.75
CA LYS A 579 11.34 -0.07 15.29
C LYS A 579 12.23 -1.31 15.37
N ARG A 580 13.55 -1.12 15.53
CA ARG A 580 14.56 -2.19 15.63
C ARG A 580 14.40 -3.29 14.58
N ALA A 581 14.19 -2.87 13.33
CA ALA A 581 13.97 -3.79 12.21
C ALA A 581 15.24 -3.95 11.39
N PHE A 582 15.70 -5.18 11.19
CA PHE A 582 16.92 -5.54 10.47
C PHE A 582 16.68 -5.61 8.96
N VAL A 583 16.51 -4.44 8.34
CA VAL A 583 16.03 -4.33 6.95
C VAL A 583 16.72 -3.24 6.14
N LEU A 584 17.76 -2.57 6.67
CA LEU A 584 18.37 -1.44 5.97
C LEU A 584 19.09 -1.85 4.68
N SER A 585 19.68 -3.04 4.62
CA SER A 585 20.25 -3.58 3.37
C SER A 585 19.23 -3.72 2.24
N ARG A 586 17.94 -3.77 2.58
CA ARG A 586 16.82 -3.92 1.65
C ARG A 586 16.21 -2.58 1.22
N SER A 587 16.85 -1.47 1.60
CA SER A 587 16.38 -0.12 1.28
C SER A 587 16.56 0.19 -0.20
N LEU A 588 15.67 1.03 -0.72
CA LEU A 588 15.96 1.79 -1.93
C LEU A 588 17.00 2.87 -1.57
N VAL A 589 18.05 2.98 -2.37
CA VAL A 589 19.02 4.05 -2.23
C VAL A 589 18.57 5.25 -3.06
N GLY A 590 18.52 6.42 -2.45
CA GLY A 590 18.32 7.70 -3.11
C GLY A 590 19.48 8.64 -2.86
N GLU A 591 19.40 9.84 -3.41
CA GLU A 591 20.38 10.91 -3.29
C GLU A 591 19.64 12.21 -2.98
N ALA A 592 20.16 12.97 -2.01
CA ALA A 592 19.56 14.22 -1.57
C ALA A 592 20.58 15.35 -1.52
N GLY A 593 20.09 16.58 -1.69
CA GLY A 593 20.91 17.79 -1.64
C GLY A 593 21.69 18.07 -2.93
N ALA A 594 22.29 19.26 -3.00
CA ALA A 594 23.07 19.70 -4.16
C ALA A 594 24.35 18.87 -4.37
N ASP A 595 24.85 18.25 -3.30
CA ASP A 595 26.01 17.35 -3.29
C ASP A 595 25.64 15.88 -3.51
N MET A 596 24.37 15.58 -3.81
CA MET A 596 23.86 14.23 -4.09
C MET A 596 24.27 13.21 -3.02
N ARG A 597 24.07 13.53 -1.74
CA ARG A 597 24.42 12.61 -0.65
C ARG A 597 23.57 11.36 -0.73
N PRO A 598 24.17 10.16 -0.80
CA PRO A 598 23.42 8.94 -0.86
C PRO A 598 22.78 8.60 0.48
N TYR A 599 21.52 8.15 0.46
CA TYR A 599 20.79 7.72 1.64
C TYR A 599 20.05 6.40 1.40
N ALA A 600 19.87 5.61 2.46
CA ALA A 600 19.01 4.43 2.46
C ALA A 600 17.61 4.79 2.98
N ALA A 601 16.59 4.58 2.16
CA ALA A 601 15.18 4.71 2.58
C ALA A 601 14.67 3.40 3.18
N CYS A 602 14.52 3.37 4.51
CA CYS A 602 14.07 2.17 5.23
C CYS A 602 12.79 1.59 4.61
N PRO A 603 12.77 0.30 4.21
CA PRO A 603 11.66 -0.26 3.44
C PRO A 603 10.35 -0.30 4.23
N LEU A 604 10.42 -0.46 5.56
CA LEU A 604 9.26 -0.56 6.45
C LEU A 604 8.73 0.81 6.90
N HIS A 605 9.62 1.76 7.20
CA HIS A 605 9.24 2.99 7.92
C HIS A 605 9.51 4.27 7.14
N LYS A 606 10.15 4.18 5.97
CA LYS A 606 10.47 5.32 5.09
C LYS A 606 11.31 6.41 5.75
N LYS A 607 12.03 6.09 6.82
CA LYS A 607 13.08 6.94 7.39
C LYS A 607 14.31 6.90 6.47
N HIS A 608 14.90 8.05 6.21
CA HIS A 608 16.09 8.17 5.37
C HIS A 608 17.33 8.29 6.25
N PHE A 609 18.32 7.45 5.99
CA PHE A 609 19.60 7.47 6.68
C PHE A 609 20.71 7.77 5.68
N ASP A 610 21.45 8.84 5.91
CA ASP A 610 22.62 9.20 5.11
C ASP A 610 23.68 8.09 5.23
N LEU A 611 24.17 7.58 4.09
CA LEU A 611 25.04 6.40 4.08
C LEU A 611 26.47 6.70 4.54
N ALA A 612 26.90 7.96 4.53
CA ALA A 612 28.23 8.36 4.95
C ALA A 612 28.28 8.66 6.46
N SER A 613 27.37 9.52 6.92
CA SER A 613 27.31 10.00 8.30
C SER A 613 26.43 9.16 9.23
N GLY A 614 25.50 8.39 8.66
CA GLY A 614 24.51 7.63 9.42
C GLY A 614 23.35 8.47 9.98
N ALA A 615 23.33 9.78 9.76
CA ALA A 615 22.29 10.65 10.29
C ALA A 615 20.92 10.34 9.68
N CYS A 616 19.86 10.37 10.50
CA CYS A 616 18.49 10.34 10.01
C CYS A 616 18.11 11.71 9.45
N THR A 617 17.90 11.82 8.14
CA THR A 617 17.63 13.10 7.47
C THR A 617 16.15 13.47 7.42
N THR A 618 15.26 12.50 7.64
CA THR A 618 13.80 12.71 7.68
C THR A 618 13.26 13.09 9.04
N ASP A 619 14.02 12.87 10.12
CA ASP A 619 13.59 13.08 11.49
C ASP A 619 14.81 13.27 12.39
N ALA A 620 15.05 14.52 12.79
CA ALA A 620 16.21 14.90 13.60
C ALA A 620 16.16 14.35 15.05
N GLU A 621 14.98 13.91 15.52
CA GLU A 621 14.84 13.28 16.84
C GLU A 621 15.00 11.74 16.77
N GLU A 622 15.13 11.18 15.57
CA GLU A 622 15.40 9.76 15.38
C GLU A 622 16.89 9.48 15.51
N GLU A 623 17.26 8.38 16.16
CA GLU A 623 18.65 7.99 16.29
C GLU A 623 19.26 7.74 14.90
N GLY A 624 20.52 8.18 14.73
CA GLY A 624 21.33 7.80 13.58
C GLY A 624 21.70 6.32 13.61
N ILE A 625 22.34 5.88 12.53
CA ILE A 625 22.87 4.52 12.37
C ILE A 625 24.40 4.56 12.38
N LEU A 626 25.03 3.50 12.85
CA LEU A 626 26.47 3.32 12.70
C LEU A 626 26.86 3.15 11.23
N THR A 627 27.95 3.78 10.83
CA THR A 627 28.60 3.60 9.53
C THR A 627 30.01 3.03 9.70
N PHE A 628 30.48 2.29 8.71
CA PHE A 628 31.77 1.61 8.72
C PHE A 628 32.53 1.92 7.43
N PRO A 629 33.83 2.24 7.49
CA PRO A 629 34.64 2.42 6.30
C PRO A 629 34.68 1.15 5.44
N VAL A 630 34.58 1.33 4.12
CA VAL A 630 34.65 0.26 3.12
C VAL A 630 35.88 0.49 2.24
N ASP A 631 36.58 -0.59 1.93
CA ASP A 631 37.67 -0.61 0.96
C ASP A 631 37.49 -1.77 -0.01
N ILE A 632 37.82 -1.57 -1.28
CA ILE A 632 37.76 -2.59 -2.31
C ILE A 632 39.18 -2.86 -2.77
N THR A 633 39.68 -4.06 -2.50
CA THR A 633 41.04 -4.44 -2.88
C THR A 633 41.18 -4.58 -4.39
N ASP A 634 42.42 -4.53 -4.91
CA ASP A 634 42.72 -4.78 -6.33
C ASP A 634 42.21 -6.15 -6.82
N GLY A 635 42.07 -7.13 -5.91
CA GLY A 635 41.51 -8.45 -6.19
C GLY A 635 39.98 -8.51 -6.24
N GLY A 636 39.29 -7.39 -5.99
CA GLY A 636 37.83 -7.30 -5.97
C GLY A 636 37.19 -7.78 -4.67
N ASP A 637 37.96 -7.96 -3.59
CA ASP A 637 37.39 -8.26 -2.28
C ASP A 637 36.88 -6.99 -1.58
N VAL A 638 35.69 -7.11 -0.97
CA VAL A 638 35.08 -6.07 -0.14
C VAL A 638 35.57 -6.21 1.29
N MET A 639 36.17 -5.14 1.81
CA MET A 639 36.76 -5.06 3.14
C MET A 639 36.02 -4.00 3.96
N LEU A 640 35.67 -4.33 5.21
CA LEU A 640 35.12 -3.37 6.18
C LEU A 640 36.11 -3.13 7.31
N LEU A 641 36.30 -1.88 7.74
CA LEU A 641 37.08 -1.58 8.94
C LEU A 641 36.19 -1.75 10.18
N LEU A 642 36.37 -2.87 10.90
CA LEU A 642 35.50 -3.26 12.02
C LEU A 642 36.30 -3.47 13.31
N PRO A 643 35.74 -3.10 14.48
CA PRO A 643 36.32 -3.50 15.77
C PRO A 643 36.22 -5.02 15.98
N PRO A 644 36.84 -5.57 17.04
CA PRO A 644 36.60 -6.94 17.47
C PRO A 644 35.10 -7.28 17.59
N GLU A 645 34.73 -8.52 17.23
CA GLU A 645 33.33 -8.99 17.22
C GLU A 645 32.64 -8.74 18.55
N GLU A 646 33.35 -8.93 19.68
CA GLU A 646 32.80 -8.76 21.01
C GLU A 646 32.34 -7.32 21.29
N ILE A 647 33.07 -6.34 20.76
CA ILE A 647 32.72 -4.92 20.89
C ILE A 647 31.47 -4.62 20.04
N LEU A 648 31.44 -5.13 18.82
CA LEU A 648 30.31 -4.87 17.93
C LEU A 648 29.05 -5.60 18.38
N ASP A 649 29.16 -6.85 18.82
CA ASP A 649 28.06 -7.65 19.35
C ASP A 649 27.48 -7.05 20.63
N ALA A 650 28.33 -6.50 21.50
CA ALA A 650 27.86 -5.75 22.66
C ALA A 650 26.95 -4.57 22.27
N LEU A 651 27.06 -4.03 21.05
CA LEU A 651 26.24 -2.93 20.54
C LEU A 651 25.10 -3.38 19.63
N LEU A 652 25.35 -4.27 18.68
CA LEU A 652 24.52 -4.54 17.51
C LEU A 652 24.04 -5.99 17.39
N ALA A 653 24.39 -6.88 18.32
CA ALA A 653 23.96 -8.27 18.24
C ALA A 653 22.44 -8.37 18.05
N THR A 654 22.01 -9.22 17.11
CA THR A 654 20.60 -9.34 16.73
C THR A 654 19.72 -9.64 17.94
N GLU A 655 20.15 -10.60 18.78
CA GLU A 655 19.44 -11.02 20.00
C GLU A 655 19.23 -9.88 21.02
N LYS A 656 20.12 -8.88 21.06
CA LYS A 656 20.01 -7.74 21.99
C LYS A 656 18.88 -6.80 21.61
N HIS A 657 18.64 -6.63 20.32
CA HIS A 657 17.65 -5.68 19.80
C HIS A 657 16.39 -6.35 19.26
N GLN A 658 16.36 -7.68 19.23
CA GLN A 658 15.20 -8.46 18.85
C GLN A 658 13.97 -8.03 19.66
N ILE A 659 12.87 -7.77 18.96
CA ILE A 659 11.62 -7.42 19.61
C ILE A 659 10.96 -8.67 20.16
N THR A 660 10.80 -8.74 21.48
CA THR A 660 10.22 -9.88 22.19
C THR A 660 8.83 -9.57 22.75
N SER A 661 8.07 -10.60 23.11
CA SER A 661 6.80 -10.50 23.83
C SER A 661 6.96 -9.94 25.25
N CYS A 662 8.09 -10.23 25.90
CA CYS A 662 8.50 -9.64 27.18
C CYS A 662 8.86 -8.16 27.08
N SER A 663 9.34 -7.70 25.92
CA SER A 663 9.62 -6.28 25.71
C SER A 663 8.39 -5.40 25.97
N LYS A 664 7.17 -5.92 25.78
CA LYS A 664 5.92 -5.24 26.17
C LYS A 664 5.81 -4.95 27.67
N ARG A 665 6.40 -5.76 28.55
CA ARG A 665 6.46 -5.53 30.01
C ARG A 665 7.52 -4.49 30.38
N GLU A 666 8.70 -4.55 29.78
CA GLU A 666 9.76 -3.55 30.00
C GLU A 666 9.38 -2.18 29.40
N PHE A 667 8.75 -2.17 28.23
CA PHE A 667 8.23 -0.96 27.58
C PHE A 667 6.99 -0.40 28.28
N ALA A 668 6.20 -1.22 28.96
CA ALA A 668 5.15 -0.74 29.85
C ALA A 668 5.72 -0.14 31.15
N ALA A 669 6.76 -0.77 31.72
CA ALA A 669 7.43 -0.33 32.95
C ALA A 669 8.12 1.04 32.77
N ALA A 670 8.82 1.27 31.65
CA ALA A 670 9.41 2.57 31.34
C ALA A 670 8.37 3.71 31.21
N SER A 671 7.12 3.40 30.80
CA SER A 671 6.02 4.37 30.75
C SER A 671 5.32 4.60 32.11
N LEU A 672 5.57 3.71 33.09
CA LEU A 672 5.05 3.77 34.45
C LEU A 672 6.03 4.48 35.40
N ASP A 673 7.34 4.32 35.21
CA ASP A 673 8.35 5.05 35.99
C ASP A 673 8.31 6.57 35.79
N ALA A 674 7.85 7.05 34.62
CA ALA A 674 7.63 8.47 34.38
C ALA A 674 6.45 9.08 35.15
N ARG A 675 5.61 8.26 35.81
CA ARG A 675 4.45 8.71 36.60
C ARG A 675 4.66 8.68 38.12
N PHE A 676 5.84 8.29 38.60
CA PHE A 676 6.15 8.22 40.03
C PHE A 676 7.33 9.10 40.46
N THR A 677 7.56 10.20 39.74
CA THR A 677 8.44 11.30 40.19
C THR A 677 7.68 12.62 40.20
N GLU A 678 6.52 12.67 40.84
CA GLU A 678 5.95 13.91 41.35
C GLU A 678 5.02 13.54 42.49
N GLY A 679 5.29 14.10 43.67
CA GLY A 679 4.81 13.59 44.93
C GLY A 679 3.31 13.75 45.12
N GLU A 680 2.65 12.68 45.54
CA GLU A 680 1.37 12.78 46.23
C GLU A 680 1.34 11.85 47.43
N THR A 681 0.91 12.45 48.52
CA THR A 681 0.82 11.99 49.89
C THR A 681 -0.01 10.72 50.06
N LYS A 682 0.46 9.81 50.91
CA LYS A 682 -0.33 8.70 51.48
C LYS A 682 -1.63 9.21 52.10
N PRO A 683 -2.73 8.45 51.94
CA PRO A 683 -3.69 8.32 53.02
C PRO A 683 -3.97 6.84 53.37
N ASP A 684 -3.72 6.56 54.65
CA ASP A 684 -4.43 5.68 55.59
C ASP A 684 -4.94 4.29 55.18
N GLU A 685 -4.38 3.31 55.89
CA GLU A 685 -4.89 1.97 56.08
C GLU A 685 -6.32 1.98 56.65
N LYS A 686 -7.23 1.23 56.01
CA LYS A 686 -8.38 0.62 56.69
C LYS A 686 -8.50 -0.86 56.32
N PRO A 687 -8.70 -1.76 57.30
CA PRO A 687 -8.74 -3.19 57.05
C PRO A 687 -10.10 -3.67 56.53
N LEU A 688 -10.04 -4.76 55.77
CA LEU A 688 -11.16 -5.55 55.27
C LEU A 688 -12.06 -6.10 56.41
N ALA A 689 -13.36 -5.90 56.24
CA ALA A 689 -14.47 -6.74 56.72
C ALA A 689 -15.61 -6.49 55.71
N GLY A 690 -16.43 -7.42 55.25
CA GLY A 690 -16.77 -8.81 55.51
C GLY A 690 -18.02 -9.09 54.64
N ALA A 691 -18.31 -10.35 54.37
CA ALA A 691 -19.36 -10.85 53.47
C ALA A 691 -20.75 -10.20 53.61
N VAL A 692 -21.49 -10.05 52.49
CA VAL A 692 -22.64 -10.88 52.05
C VAL A 692 -22.75 -10.80 50.53
#